data_AF-R5JB63-F1
#
_entry.id   AF-R5JB63-F1
#
_cell.length_a   1.000
_cell.length_b   1.000
_cell.length_c   1.000
_cell.angle_alpha   90.00
_cell.angle_beta   90.00
_cell.angle_gamma   90.00
#
_symmetry.space_group_name_H-M   'P 1'
#
loop_
_entity.id
_entity.type
_entity.pdbx_description
1 polymer ?
#
loop_
_entity_poly.entity_id
_entity_poly.type
_entity_poly.pdbx_seq_one_letter_code
_entity_poly.pdbx_strand_id
1 'polypeptide(L)'
;MTNIRLLLIGCCLFLLSACGKKTVNIVVPPEASIRMNFGVQQLQETLEKEGYRVLLSGIEDTLTEADRIIFLNQACDSTLRKEGFLITTEGNRTMVRGNDGNGVIYACRELIDHINEKKNLDFPAFCQDAPEMVLRGACIGLQKTTYLPGHGVYEYPYTPENFPWFYDKQAWIRYLDMLVENRMNSLYLWNGHPFASLVRLEEYPFALEVDEETFKKNEEIFSFLTEEADKRGIFVIQMFYNILLSKPFADHYGLKTQDRNRPITPLISDYTRKSIAAFIEKYPNVGLLVCLGEAMDTYEDDVEWFTQTIIPGVKDGLKALGRTDEPPLLLRAHDTDCKMVMDAALPLYKNLYTMHKYNGESLTTYEPRGPWSKIHQDLSSLGSIHISNVHILANLEPFRWGSPDFIQKAVQAMHDVHGANALHLYPQASYWDWPYTADKLPDGKRELQLDRDWIWYKAWARYAWNCRRDRSDEILYWNARLGDYYGMDASVAANVRVAYEESGEIAPKLLRRFGITEGNRQTLLLGMFMSQLVNPYKYTIYPGFYESCGPEGEKLIEYVEKEWKRQPHVGELPLDIVQQVIEHGDRAVAAVDAAGEKVTRNKDEFERLRNDMHCYREFAYAFHFKVKAAKLVLDYQWGKNMKDLEEAVPLMEQSLEHYRKLADLTKEHYYYANSMQTVQRRIPIGGDDGHNKTWGELLVHYEKELENFKSNIALLKEQKEGNAIKKEADITPLRPADVKLLKNYPTVKLTKGAVLYSDFPNSKIDAIAPELEGMTAFCLNAENQRQEGTAIEFTSDDAVNLLVGYFRDDQKKYAKAPKLETDASANDYGQAEPKLTNAIRIKGMPLANVHSYHFPAGTHKLLLPKGYTLVLGFTDQSVTPRNAALAGAEETMDWMFY
;
A
#
# COMPACT_ATOMS: atom_id res chain seq x y z
N MET A 1 54.05 -34.32 -43.62
CA MET A 1 54.09 -34.15 -42.15
C MET A 1 53.06 -33.15 -41.61
N THR A 2 52.52 -32.24 -42.42
CA THR A 2 51.58 -31.18 -42.00
C THR A 2 50.15 -31.69 -41.73
N ASN A 3 49.65 -32.66 -42.51
CA ASN A 3 48.29 -33.20 -42.33
C ASN A 3 48.14 -34.12 -41.11
N ILE A 4 49.21 -34.78 -40.67
CA ILE A 4 49.19 -35.62 -39.45
C ILE A 4 49.20 -34.75 -38.18
N ARG A 5 49.86 -33.57 -38.22
CA ARG A 5 49.83 -32.61 -37.11
C ARG A 5 48.46 -31.93 -36.95
N LEU A 6 47.78 -31.60 -38.05
CA LEU A 6 46.41 -31.05 -38.01
C LEU A 6 45.38 -32.09 -37.52
N LEU A 7 45.55 -33.37 -37.88
CA LEU A 7 44.71 -34.46 -37.37
C LEU A 7 44.97 -34.75 -35.88
N LEU A 8 46.23 -34.70 -35.42
CA LEU A 8 46.55 -34.82 -33.99
C LEU A 8 46.07 -33.62 -33.17
N ILE A 9 46.15 -32.40 -33.68
CA ILE A 9 45.63 -31.20 -33.01
C ILE A 9 44.09 -31.22 -32.97
N GLY A 10 43.44 -31.65 -34.06
CA GLY A 10 41.99 -31.87 -34.10
C GLY A 10 41.50 -32.97 -33.16
N CYS A 11 42.21 -34.10 -33.08
CA CYS A 11 41.91 -35.18 -32.13
C CYS A 11 42.22 -34.77 -30.67
N CYS A 12 43.26 -33.98 -30.40
CA CYS A 12 43.52 -33.43 -29.06
C CYS A 12 42.47 -32.40 -28.64
N LEU A 13 41.95 -31.58 -29.56
CA LEU A 13 40.82 -30.66 -29.30
C LEU A 13 39.50 -31.42 -29.06
N PHE A 14 39.23 -32.50 -29.80
CA PHE A 14 38.07 -33.38 -29.54
C PHE A 14 38.23 -34.23 -28.25
N LEU A 15 39.45 -34.63 -27.88
CA LEU A 15 39.74 -35.34 -26.63
C LEU A 15 39.72 -34.41 -25.41
N LEU A 16 40.06 -33.12 -25.57
CA LEU A 16 39.90 -32.10 -24.52
C LEU A 16 38.43 -31.71 -24.30
N SER A 17 37.57 -31.80 -25.33
CA SER A 17 36.12 -31.69 -25.19
C SER A 17 35.43 -32.97 -24.69
N ALA A 18 36.18 -34.07 -24.55
CA ALA A 18 35.69 -35.35 -24.02
C ALA A 18 36.17 -35.63 -22.57
N CYS A 19 36.53 -34.61 -21.80
CA CYS A 19 36.61 -34.72 -20.35
C CYS A 19 35.20 -35.04 -19.81
N GLY A 20 34.99 -36.28 -19.35
CA GLY A 20 33.71 -36.71 -18.80
C GLY A 20 33.20 -35.73 -17.75
N LYS A 21 31.93 -35.29 -17.88
CA LYS A 21 31.28 -34.44 -16.88
C LYS A 21 31.48 -35.06 -15.49
N LYS A 22 31.97 -34.27 -14.54
CA LYS A 22 32.06 -34.70 -13.14
C LYS A 22 30.68 -35.14 -12.69
N THR A 23 30.60 -36.35 -12.14
CA THR A 23 29.33 -36.94 -11.71
C THR A 23 29.05 -36.55 -10.26
N VAL A 24 27.82 -36.12 -9.99
CA VAL A 24 27.31 -35.81 -8.65
C VAL A 24 26.13 -36.74 -8.39
N ASN A 25 26.21 -37.50 -7.30
CA ASN A 25 25.12 -38.37 -6.86
C ASN A 25 24.26 -37.61 -5.84
N ILE A 26 22.96 -37.51 -6.09
CA ILE A 26 22.00 -37.02 -5.11
C ILE A 26 21.25 -38.22 -4.55
N VAL A 27 21.37 -38.45 -3.25
CA VAL A 27 20.72 -39.56 -2.55
C VAL A 27 19.47 -39.04 -1.84
N VAL A 28 18.33 -39.62 -2.20
CA VAL A 28 17.01 -39.21 -1.74
C VAL A 28 16.28 -40.43 -1.15
N PRO A 29 15.68 -40.34 0.05
CA PRO A 29 14.95 -41.45 0.63
C PRO A 29 13.73 -41.84 -0.24
N PRO A 30 13.35 -43.13 -0.31
CA PRO A 30 12.18 -43.57 -1.07
C PRO A 30 10.86 -42.87 -0.68
N GLU A 31 10.73 -42.50 0.59
CA GLU A 31 9.55 -41.85 1.17
C GLU A 31 9.65 -40.31 1.16
N ALA A 32 10.40 -39.73 0.21
CA ALA A 32 10.61 -38.29 0.11
C ALA A 32 9.29 -37.52 -0.12
N SER A 33 9.08 -36.46 0.68
CA SER A 33 7.92 -35.57 0.53
C SER A 33 7.96 -34.83 -0.81
N ILE A 34 6.80 -34.37 -1.28
CA ILE A 34 6.69 -33.57 -2.52
C ILE A 34 7.61 -32.34 -2.51
N ARG A 35 7.82 -31.73 -1.33
CA ARG A 35 8.69 -30.57 -1.13
C ARG A 35 10.17 -30.94 -1.21
N MET A 36 10.55 -32.09 -0.64
CA MET A 36 11.90 -32.62 -0.81
C MET A 36 12.20 -32.89 -2.29
N ASN A 37 11.28 -33.55 -2.99
CA ASN A 37 11.43 -33.84 -4.42
C ASN A 37 11.57 -32.55 -5.25
N PHE A 38 10.81 -31.50 -4.92
CA PHE A 38 10.96 -30.20 -5.55
C PHE A 38 12.36 -29.59 -5.31
N GLY A 39 12.86 -29.60 -4.07
CA GLY A 39 14.21 -29.11 -3.75
C GLY A 39 15.32 -29.88 -4.48
N VAL A 40 15.19 -31.21 -4.55
CA VAL A 40 16.08 -32.09 -5.33
C VAL A 40 16.06 -31.71 -6.80
N GLN A 41 14.89 -31.51 -7.39
CA GLN A 41 14.74 -31.12 -8.79
C GLN A 41 15.47 -29.80 -9.07
N GLN A 42 15.27 -28.77 -8.24
CA GLN A 42 15.97 -27.49 -8.43
C GLN A 42 17.50 -27.63 -8.34
N LEU A 43 17.98 -28.45 -7.40
CA LEU A 43 19.41 -28.69 -7.24
C LEU A 43 19.99 -29.46 -8.44
N GLN A 44 19.27 -30.47 -8.93
CA GLN A 44 19.63 -31.22 -10.13
C GLN A 44 19.73 -30.30 -11.34
N GLU A 45 18.69 -29.50 -11.62
CA GLU A 45 18.65 -28.58 -12.77
C GLU A 45 19.80 -27.57 -12.71
N THR A 46 20.13 -27.06 -11.53
CA THR A 46 21.26 -26.13 -11.34
C THR A 46 22.60 -26.82 -11.62
N LEU A 47 22.83 -28.01 -11.08
CA LEU A 47 24.05 -28.78 -11.30
C LEU A 47 24.23 -29.16 -12.78
N GLU A 48 23.17 -29.59 -13.45
CA GLU A 48 23.21 -29.93 -14.87
C GLU A 48 23.51 -28.70 -15.74
N LYS A 49 22.92 -27.55 -15.40
CA LYS A 49 23.19 -26.26 -16.05
C LYS A 49 24.64 -25.81 -15.90
N GLU A 50 25.26 -26.05 -14.75
CA GLU A 50 26.68 -25.76 -14.50
C GLU A 50 27.62 -26.87 -15.04
N GLY A 51 27.10 -27.84 -15.78
CA GLY A 51 27.89 -28.81 -16.56
C GLY A 51 28.19 -30.12 -15.85
N TYR A 52 27.61 -30.38 -14.68
CA TYR A 52 27.73 -31.67 -13.99
C TYR A 52 26.81 -32.72 -14.61
N ARG A 53 27.13 -34.00 -14.38
CA ARG A 53 26.19 -35.11 -14.63
C ARG A 53 25.57 -35.50 -13.29
N VAL A 54 24.25 -35.44 -13.16
CA VAL A 54 23.56 -35.79 -11.92
C VAL A 54 23.01 -37.21 -12.02
N LEU A 55 23.21 -38.01 -10.99
CA LEU A 55 22.58 -39.32 -10.82
C LEU A 55 21.76 -39.31 -9.54
N LEU A 56 20.47 -39.66 -9.64
CA LEU A 56 19.60 -39.84 -8.48
C LEU A 56 19.70 -41.30 -8.01
N SER A 57 19.96 -41.52 -6.72
CA SER A 57 19.95 -42.86 -6.11
C SER A 57 19.04 -42.89 -4.89
N GLY A 58 18.36 -44.01 -4.69
CA GLY A 58 17.58 -44.29 -3.47
C GLY A 58 18.33 -45.11 -2.41
N ILE A 59 19.55 -45.58 -2.72
CA ILE A 59 20.31 -46.51 -1.87
C ILE A 59 21.79 -46.07 -1.83
N GLU A 60 22.38 -46.00 -0.63
CA GLU A 60 23.78 -45.60 -0.41
C GLU A 60 24.79 -46.68 -0.87
N ASP A 61 24.40 -47.96 -0.81
CA ASP A 61 25.25 -49.15 -0.95
C ASP A 61 25.94 -49.33 -2.33
N THR A 62 25.63 -48.50 -3.33
CA THR A 62 26.26 -48.56 -4.66
C THR A 62 27.30 -47.47 -4.93
N LEU A 63 27.60 -46.60 -3.95
CA LEU A 63 28.45 -45.41 -4.13
C LEU A 63 29.84 -45.58 -3.48
N THR A 64 30.89 -45.03 -4.10
CA THR A 64 32.28 -45.11 -3.60
C THR A 64 32.72 -43.79 -2.94
N GLU A 65 33.75 -43.82 -2.08
CA GLU A 65 34.30 -42.60 -1.44
C GLU A 65 34.87 -41.56 -2.43
N ALA A 66 35.16 -41.98 -3.66
CA ALA A 66 35.66 -41.09 -4.72
C ALA A 66 34.54 -40.25 -5.37
N ASP A 67 33.28 -40.63 -5.20
CA ASP A 67 32.13 -39.95 -5.81
C ASP A 67 31.76 -38.68 -5.03
N ARG A 68 31.34 -37.62 -5.73
CA ARG A 68 30.70 -36.46 -5.08
C ARG A 68 29.26 -36.83 -4.75
N ILE A 69 28.89 -36.78 -3.47
CA ILE A 69 27.58 -37.25 -3.00
C ILE A 69 26.89 -36.17 -2.15
N ILE A 70 25.63 -35.90 -2.43
CA ILE A 70 24.75 -35.04 -1.64
C ILE A 70 23.59 -35.89 -1.12
N PHE A 71 23.51 -36.06 0.20
CA PHE A 71 22.44 -36.79 0.86
C PHE A 71 21.39 -35.80 1.34
N LEU A 72 20.12 -36.00 0.96
CA LEU A 72 19.02 -35.21 1.50
C LEU A 72 18.20 -36.05 2.47
N ASN A 73 17.89 -35.47 3.61
CA ASN A 73 17.02 -36.08 4.60
C ASN A 73 16.09 -35.03 5.22
N GLN A 74 14.92 -35.46 5.66
CA GLN A 74 13.99 -34.68 6.46
C GLN A 74 13.94 -35.28 7.86
N ALA A 75 14.24 -34.47 8.87
CA ALA A 75 14.27 -34.93 10.24
C ALA A 75 12.85 -35.31 10.72
N CYS A 76 12.72 -36.46 11.40
CA CYS A 76 11.46 -36.88 12.04
C CYS A 76 11.37 -36.46 13.52
N ASP A 77 12.52 -36.17 14.15
CA ASP A 77 12.66 -35.65 15.52
C ASP A 77 13.94 -34.78 15.55
N SER A 78 13.80 -33.49 15.81
CA SER A 78 14.89 -32.51 15.62
C SER A 78 14.77 -31.36 16.61
N THR A 79 15.92 -30.84 17.05
CA THR A 79 16.02 -29.58 17.79
C THR A 79 16.06 -28.36 16.87
N LEU A 80 16.03 -28.56 15.55
CA LEU A 80 15.98 -27.47 14.58
C LEU A 80 14.66 -26.71 14.66
N ARG A 81 14.73 -25.39 14.45
CA ARG A 81 13.52 -24.55 14.34
C ARG A 81 12.71 -24.91 13.09
N LYS A 82 11.42 -24.60 13.07
CA LYS A 82 10.56 -24.73 11.87
C LYS A 82 11.24 -24.07 10.66
N GLU A 83 11.18 -24.72 9.49
CA GLU A 83 11.88 -24.33 8.26
C GLU A 83 13.42 -24.27 8.34
N GLY A 84 14.00 -24.67 9.48
CA GLY A 84 15.44 -24.70 9.67
C GLY A 84 16.11 -25.90 9.01
N PHE A 85 17.40 -25.78 8.74
CA PHE A 85 18.21 -26.83 8.15
C PHE A 85 19.63 -26.89 8.71
N LEU A 86 20.27 -28.02 8.45
CA LEU A 86 21.68 -28.29 8.74
C LEU A 86 22.33 -28.88 7.48
N ILE A 87 23.46 -28.32 7.09
CA ILE A 87 24.35 -28.82 6.04
C ILE A 87 25.69 -29.15 6.68
N THR A 88 26.19 -30.36 6.47
CA THR A 88 27.57 -30.74 6.84
C THR A 88 28.30 -31.33 5.65
N THR A 89 29.58 -31.01 5.51
CA THR A 89 30.41 -31.52 4.41
C THR A 89 31.70 -32.14 4.94
N GLU A 90 31.92 -33.41 4.62
CA GLU A 90 33.13 -34.15 4.93
C GLU A 90 33.70 -34.76 3.65
N GLY A 91 34.82 -34.20 3.17
CA GLY A 91 35.43 -34.59 1.90
C GLY A 91 34.47 -34.43 0.72
N ASN A 92 34.08 -35.54 0.11
CA ASN A 92 33.17 -35.57 -1.04
C ASN A 92 31.69 -35.78 -0.68
N ARG A 93 31.37 -35.88 0.61
CA ARG A 93 30.01 -36.13 1.10
C ARG A 93 29.45 -34.87 1.74
N THR A 94 28.31 -34.42 1.22
CA THR A 94 27.52 -33.33 1.81
C THR A 94 26.19 -33.90 2.30
N MET A 95 25.88 -33.72 3.57
CA MET A 95 24.61 -34.10 4.18
C MET A 95 23.74 -32.86 4.34
N VAL A 96 22.51 -32.93 3.86
CA VAL A 96 21.46 -31.92 3.99
C VAL A 96 20.35 -32.51 4.87
N ARG A 97 20.06 -31.84 5.97
CA ARG A 97 18.97 -32.20 6.88
C ARG A 97 18.05 -31.01 7.11
N GLY A 98 16.84 -31.06 6.56
CA GLY A 98 15.77 -30.10 6.86
C GLY A 98 14.93 -30.55 8.05
N ASN A 99 14.44 -29.60 8.85
CA ASN A 99 13.49 -29.90 9.93
C ASN A 99 12.11 -30.34 9.39
N ASP A 100 11.70 -29.72 8.29
CA ASP A 100 10.46 -29.99 7.56
C ASP A 100 10.75 -29.87 6.05
N GLY A 101 9.72 -30.04 5.22
CA GLY A 101 9.88 -29.92 3.76
C GLY A 101 10.40 -28.56 3.30
N ASN A 102 10.04 -27.47 3.99
CA ASN A 102 10.55 -26.12 3.67
C ASN A 102 12.04 -26.01 4.03
N GLY A 103 12.46 -26.55 5.18
CA GLY A 103 13.87 -26.62 5.55
C GLY A 103 14.71 -27.37 4.54
N VAL A 104 14.20 -28.46 3.94
CA VAL A 104 14.90 -29.17 2.86
C VAL A 104 15.01 -28.30 1.60
N ILE A 105 13.93 -27.63 1.18
CA ILE A 105 13.95 -26.68 0.06
C ILE A 105 15.00 -25.60 0.30
N TYR A 106 15.01 -24.99 1.48
CA TYR A 106 15.93 -23.89 1.80
C TYR A 106 17.39 -24.32 1.92
N ALA A 107 17.64 -25.55 2.38
CA ALA A 107 18.99 -26.12 2.33
C ALA A 107 19.45 -26.35 0.89
N CYS A 108 18.57 -26.85 0.01
CA CYS A 108 18.87 -26.95 -1.43
C CYS A 108 19.15 -25.57 -2.02
N ARG A 109 18.39 -24.54 -1.62
CA ARG A 109 18.64 -23.16 -2.02
C ARG A 109 20.00 -22.66 -1.56
N GLU A 110 20.42 -22.94 -0.33
CA GLU A 110 21.75 -22.60 0.17
C GLU A 110 22.86 -23.22 -0.69
N LEU A 111 22.72 -24.50 -1.08
CA LEU A 111 23.66 -25.15 -1.99
C LEU A 111 23.63 -24.54 -3.40
N ILE A 112 22.45 -24.24 -3.94
CA ILE A 112 22.27 -23.60 -5.25
C ILE A 112 22.90 -22.22 -5.27
N ASP A 113 22.69 -21.43 -4.21
CA ASP A 113 23.29 -20.11 -4.05
C ASP A 113 24.83 -20.28 -4.04
N HIS A 114 25.40 -21.18 -3.23
CA HIS A 114 26.85 -21.46 -3.25
C HIS A 114 27.38 -21.85 -4.63
N ILE A 115 26.69 -22.74 -5.35
CA ILE A 115 27.08 -23.16 -6.71
C ILE A 115 27.09 -21.95 -7.66
N ASN A 116 26.03 -21.14 -7.62
CA ASN A 116 25.91 -19.98 -8.50
C ASN A 116 26.97 -18.91 -8.20
N GLU A 117 27.28 -18.70 -6.91
CA GLU A 117 28.20 -17.66 -6.46
C GLU A 117 29.67 -18.05 -6.57
N LYS A 118 30.03 -19.26 -6.15
CA LYS A 118 31.42 -19.73 -6.06
C LYS A 118 31.86 -20.56 -7.26
N LYS A 119 30.91 -20.97 -8.12
CA LYS A 119 31.16 -21.78 -9.32
C LYS A 119 31.95 -23.06 -9.02
N ASN A 120 31.69 -23.65 -7.86
CA ASN A 120 32.31 -24.89 -7.38
C ASN A 120 31.33 -25.66 -6.47
N LEU A 121 31.74 -26.86 -6.04
CA LEU A 121 30.98 -27.69 -5.11
C LEU A 121 31.57 -27.68 -3.70
N ASP A 122 32.53 -26.80 -3.39
CA ASP A 122 33.27 -26.79 -2.11
C ASP A 122 32.43 -26.16 -1.01
N PHE A 123 31.34 -26.84 -0.65
CA PHE A 123 30.37 -26.43 0.36
C PHE A 123 31.02 -26.31 1.75
N PRO A 124 30.48 -25.43 2.61
CA PRO A 124 31.00 -25.29 3.97
C PRO A 124 30.95 -26.61 4.74
N ALA A 125 31.95 -26.82 5.61
CA ALA A 125 32.02 -27.99 6.48
C ALA A 125 30.79 -28.09 7.42
N PHE A 126 30.26 -26.94 7.82
CA PHE A 126 29.06 -26.82 8.65
C PHE A 126 28.29 -25.54 8.32
N CYS A 127 26.98 -25.65 8.13
CA CYS A 127 26.05 -24.53 8.03
C CYS A 127 24.73 -24.94 8.68
N GLN A 128 24.26 -24.19 9.67
CA GLN A 128 22.96 -24.38 10.29
C GLN A 128 22.23 -23.04 10.29
N ASP A 129 21.02 -23.00 9.73
CA ASP A 129 20.27 -21.75 9.58
C ASP A 129 18.76 -22.00 9.67
N ALA A 130 18.00 -20.95 10.00
CA ALA A 130 16.54 -20.95 10.05
C ALA A 130 16.02 -19.50 10.04
N PRO A 131 14.85 -19.23 9.46
CA PRO A 131 14.33 -17.86 9.34
C PRO A 131 14.03 -17.23 10.71
N GLU A 132 14.20 -15.92 10.81
CA GLU A 132 13.76 -15.08 11.94
C GLU A 132 12.24 -14.84 11.88
N MET A 133 11.73 -14.39 10.73
CA MET A 133 10.30 -14.21 10.50
C MET A 133 9.64 -15.50 10.00
N VAL A 134 8.54 -15.92 10.62
CA VAL A 134 7.90 -17.23 10.41
C VAL A 134 6.93 -17.28 9.22
N LEU A 135 6.41 -16.14 8.78
CA LEU A 135 5.70 -15.96 7.51
C LEU A 135 6.36 -14.82 6.74
N ARG A 136 6.67 -15.07 5.47
CA ARG A 136 7.44 -14.19 4.60
C ARG A 136 6.81 -14.26 3.22
N GLY A 137 6.06 -13.25 2.81
CA GLY A 137 5.32 -13.34 1.57
C GLY A 137 4.99 -12.01 0.93
N ALA A 138 4.52 -12.10 -0.31
CA ALA A 138 4.11 -10.97 -1.12
C ALA A 138 2.65 -11.10 -1.57
N CYS A 139 2.04 -9.98 -1.96
CA CYS A 139 0.69 -9.97 -2.50
C CYS A 139 0.62 -9.64 -4.00
N ILE A 140 -0.46 -10.13 -4.60
CA ILE A 140 -0.92 -9.72 -5.92
C ILE A 140 -2.38 -9.27 -5.79
N GLY A 141 -2.67 -8.09 -6.31
CA GLY A 141 -4.04 -7.58 -6.40
C GLY A 141 -4.76 -8.15 -7.62
N LEU A 142 -5.86 -8.86 -7.42
CA LEU A 142 -6.87 -9.04 -8.47
C LEU A 142 -7.77 -7.80 -8.44
N GLN A 143 -7.15 -6.69 -8.82
CA GLN A 143 -7.62 -5.32 -8.71
C GLN A 143 -7.23 -4.55 -9.97
N LYS A 144 -7.83 -3.36 -10.18
CA LYS A 144 -7.55 -2.49 -11.32
C LYS A 144 -7.31 -1.06 -10.88
N THR A 145 -6.72 -0.29 -11.81
CA THR A 145 -6.47 1.15 -11.66
C THR A 145 -7.77 1.98 -11.53
N THR A 146 -8.89 1.46 -12.03
CA THR A 146 -10.22 2.10 -12.05
C THR A 146 -11.32 1.05 -11.83
N TYR A 147 -12.51 1.50 -11.47
CA TYR A 147 -13.65 0.62 -11.17
C TYR A 147 -14.20 -0.05 -12.43
N LEU A 148 -14.75 -1.25 -12.28
CA LEU A 148 -15.53 -1.87 -13.35
C LEU A 148 -16.91 -1.22 -13.48
N PRO A 149 -17.47 -1.16 -14.70
CA PRO A 149 -18.84 -0.71 -14.90
C PRO A 149 -19.82 -1.48 -13.99
N GLY A 150 -20.65 -0.72 -13.26
CA GLY A 150 -21.67 -1.28 -12.37
C GLY A 150 -21.16 -1.91 -11.07
N HIS A 151 -19.87 -1.76 -10.75
CA HIS A 151 -19.23 -2.27 -9.53
C HIS A 151 -18.66 -1.13 -8.69
N GLY A 152 -18.59 -1.37 -7.37
CA GLY A 152 -17.95 -0.47 -6.41
C GLY A 152 -16.43 -0.67 -6.31
N VAL A 153 -15.82 0.02 -5.36
CA VAL A 153 -14.39 -0.13 -5.07
C VAL A 153 -14.05 -1.57 -4.65
N TYR A 154 -12.91 -2.07 -5.12
CA TYR A 154 -12.38 -3.42 -4.87
C TYR A 154 -13.12 -4.61 -5.53
N GLU A 155 -14.27 -4.38 -6.18
CA GLU A 155 -15.12 -5.41 -6.79
C GLU A 155 -14.67 -5.78 -8.21
N TYR A 156 -13.91 -6.88 -8.34
CA TYR A 156 -13.44 -7.39 -9.63
C TYR A 156 -13.62 -8.91 -9.71
N PRO A 157 -14.63 -9.41 -10.46
CA PRO A 157 -14.78 -10.84 -10.70
C PRO A 157 -13.55 -11.44 -11.40
N TYR A 158 -13.24 -12.69 -11.07
CA TYR A 158 -12.06 -13.37 -11.61
C TYR A 158 -12.40 -13.86 -13.01
N THR A 159 -12.00 -13.08 -14.03
CA THR A 159 -12.26 -13.41 -15.43
C THR A 159 -11.01 -13.22 -16.30
N PRO A 160 -10.86 -13.95 -17.42
CA PRO A 160 -9.77 -13.74 -18.37
C PRO A 160 -9.72 -12.34 -18.97
N GLU A 161 -10.86 -11.65 -19.07
CA GLU A 161 -10.95 -10.28 -19.58
C GLU A 161 -10.34 -9.29 -18.60
N ASN A 162 -10.62 -9.47 -17.31
CA ASN A 162 -10.05 -8.64 -16.27
C ASN A 162 -8.57 -9.00 -16.03
N PHE A 163 -8.25 -10.29 -15.90
CA PHE A 163 -6.94 -10.74 -15.44
C PHE A 163 -6.39 -11.86 -16.34
N PRO A 164 -6.04 -11.57 -17.61
CA PRO A 164 -5.55 -12.61 -18.52
C PRO A 164 -4.29 -13.31 -17.98
N TRP A 165 -3.43 -12.57 -17.28
CA TRP A 165 -2.24 -13.07 -16.61
C TRP A 165 -2.54 -14.10 -15.51
N PHE A 166 -3.73 -14.06 -14.89
CA PHE A 166 -4.10 -14.97 -13.82
C PHE A 166 -4.22 -16.40 -14.34
N TYR A 167 -4.59 -16.57 -15.61
CA TYR A 167 -4.78 -17.87 -16.26
C TYR A 167 -3.51 -18.38 -16.97
N ASP A 168 -2.41 -17.63 -16.91
CA ASP A 168 -1.11 -18.05 -17.45
C ASP A 168 -0.34 -18.89 -16.41
N LYS A 169 -0.39 -20.21 -16.58
CA LYS A 169 0.31 -21.17 -15.73
C LYS A 169 1.82 -20.94 -15.71
N GLN A 170 2.44 -20.54 -16.82
CA GLN A 170 3.89 -20.32 -16.87
C GLN A 170 4.29 -19.04 -16.12
N ALA A 171 3.47 -17.99 -16.19
CA ALA A 171 3.66 -16.80 -15.36
C ALA A 171 3.62 -17.14 -13.87
N TRP A 172 2.69 -18.02 -13.45
CA TRP A 172 2.62 -18.50 -12.07
C TRP A 172 3.83 -19.32 -11.65
N ILE A 173 4.30 -20.26 -12.46
CA ILE A 173 5.54 -21.01 -12.18
C ILE A 173 6.69 -20.04 -11.93
N ARG A 174 6.87 -19.08 -12.83
CA ARG A 174 7.93 -18.07 -12.75
C ARG A 174 7.85 -17.26 -11.46
N TYR A 175 6.66 -16.84 -11.06
CA TYR A 175 6.45 -16.06 -9.83
C TYR A 175 6.70 -16.90 -8.57
N LEU A 176 6.16 -18.13 -8.50
CA LEU A 176 6.37 -19.02 -7.35
C LEU A 176 7.83 -19.45 -7.22
N ASP A 177 8.54 -19.66 -8.33
CA ASP A 177 9.98 -19.94 -8.31
C ASP A 177 10.79 -18.74 -7.78
N MET A 178 10.40 -17.51 -8.13
CA MET A 178 10.99 -16.30 -7.54
C MET A 178 10.75 -16.23 -6.03
N LEU A 179 9.56 -16.60 -5.54
CA LEU A 179 9.30 -16.67 -4.10
C LEU A 179 10.23 -17.69 -3.41
N VAL A 180 10.44 -18.87 -4.00
CA VAL A 180 11.36 -19.87 -3.45
C VAL A 180 12.82 -19.41 -3.49
N GLU A 181 13.26 -18.81 -4.60
CA GLU A 181 14.61 -18.22 -4.69
C GLU A 181 14.85 -17.23 -3.55
N ASN A 182 13.81 -16.49 -3.19
CA ASN A 182 13.82 -15.53 -2.10
C ASN A 182 13.33 -16.12 -0.76
N ARG A 183 13.24 -17.46 -0.60
CA ARG A 183 12.85 -18.16 0.64
C ARG A 183 11.54 -17.62 1.27
N MET A 184 10.64 -17.08 0.45
CA MET A 184 9.30 -16.67 0.84
C MET A 184 8.39 -17.90 0.92
N ASN A 185 7.49 -17.93 1.90
CA ASN A 185 6.61 -19.06 2.20
C ASN A 185 5.12 -18.70 2.23
N SER A 186 4.74 -17.49 1.80
CA SER A 186 3.33 -17.13 1.65
C SER A 186 3.06 -16.26 0.41
N LEU A 187 1.87 -16.44 -0.16
CA LEU A 187 1.34 -15.67 -1.29
C LEU A 187 -0.08 -15.20 -0.94
N TYR A 188 -0.35 -13.91 -1.11
CA TYR A 188 -1.63 -13.31 -0.79
C TYR A 188 -2.34 -12.81 -2.06
N LEU A 189 -3.56 -13.26 -2.31
CA LEU A 189 -4.41 -12.77 -3.39
C LEU A 189 -5.43 -11.78 -2.82
N TRP A 190 -5.38 -10.52 -3.25
CA TRP A 190 -6.26 -9.47 -2.73
C TRP A 190 -7.42 -9.19 -3.68
N ASN A 191 -8.64 -9.29 -3.17
CA ASN A 191 -9.87 -8.97 -3.90
C ASN A 191 -11.00 -8.54 -2.94
N GLY A 192 -11.95 -7.73 -3.41
CA GLY A 192 -13.12 -7.33 -2.63
C GLY A 192 -13.99 -8.52 -2.18
N HIS A 193 -14.53 -9.27 -3.15
CA HIS A 193 -15.48 -10.37 -2.91
C HIS A 193 -15.18 -11.58 -3.81
N PRO A 194 -14.13 -12.36 -3.52
CA PRO A 194 -13.64 -13.42 -4.42
C PRO A 194 -14.60 -14.61 -4.51
N PHE A 195 -15.44 -14.82 -3.49
CA PHE A 195 -16.25 -16.03 -3.34
C PHE A 195 -17.20 -16.28 -4.51
N ALA A 196 -17.83 -15.21 -5.02
CA ALA A 196 -18.77 -15.29 -6.13
C ALA A 196 -18.14 -15.65 -7.49
N SER A 197 -16.80 -15.71 -7.56
CA SER A 197 -16.06 -16.22 -8.71
C SER A 197 -15.54 -17.66 -8.51
N LEU A 198 -15.61 -18.19 -7.28
CA LEU A 198 -14.88 -19.40 -6.88
C LEU A 198 -15.76 -20.52 -6.31
N VAL A 199 -16.94 -20.19 -5.76
CA VAL A 199 -17.88 -21.16 -5.18
C VAL A 199 -19.30 -20.98 -5.71
N ARG A 200 -20.09 -22.05 -5.65
CA ARG A 200 -21.54 -22.03 -5.91
C ARG A 200 -22.28 -22.34 -4.63
N LEU A 201 -23.39 -21.64 -4.43
CA LEU A 201 -24.26 -21.86 -3.29
C LEU A 201 -25.61 -22.36 -3.79
N GLU A 202 -26.07 -23.48 -3.25
CA GLU A 202 -27.34 -24.09 -3.64
C GLU A 202 -28.54 -23.17 -3.39
N GLU A 203 -28.52 -22.42 -2.29
CA GLU A 203 -29.59 -21.47 -1.92
C GLU A 203 -29.49 -20.12 -2.64
N TYR A 204 -28.31 -19.79 -3.18
CA TYR A 204 -28.05 -18.55 -3.91
C TYR A 204 -27.38 -18.83 -5.27
N PRO A 205 -27.99 -19.64 -6.15
CA PRO A 205 -27.36 -20.06 -7.39
C PRO A 205 -27.14 -18.88 -8.36
N PHE A 206 -27.96 -17.83 -8.22
CA PHE A 206 -27.86 -16.59 -8.98
C PHE A 206 -26.73 -15.66 -8.52
N ALA A 207 -26.05 -15.94 -7.40
CA ALA A 207 -25.03 -15.06 -6.84
C ALA A 207 -23.68 -15.14 -7.57
N LEU A 208 -23.49 -16.12 -8.45
CA LEU A 208 -22.26 -16.33 -9.21
C LEU A 208 -22.01 -15.15 -10.17
N GLU A 209 -20.82 -14.58 -10.16
CA GLU A 209 -20.46 -13.39 -10.96
C GLU A 209 -19.84 -13.70 -12.32
N VAL A 210 -19.51 -14.96 -12.56
CA VAL A 210 -18.82 -15.41 -13.76
C VAL A 210 -19.65 -16.47 -14.48
N ASP A 211 -19.47 -16.56 -15.79
CA ASP A 211 -20.11 -17.62 -16.56
C ASP A 211 -19.54 -19.01 -16.23
N GLU A 212 -20.23 -20.05 -16.70
CA GLU A 212 -19.88 -21.45 -16.45
C GLU A 212 -18.49 -21.84 -16.97
N GLU A 213 -18.06 -21.25 -18.10
CA GLU A 213 -16.75 -21.51 -18.69
C GLU A 213 -15.65 -20.91 -17.81
N THR A 214 -15.83 -19.66 -17.39
CA THR A 214 -14.90 -18.93 -16.53
C THR A 214 -14.83 -19.54 -15.15
N PHE A 215 -15.96 -19.99 -14.58
CA PHE A 215 -15.97 -20.70 -13.30
C PHE A 215 -15.07 -21.95 -13.33
N LYS A 216 -15.13 -22.75 -14.40
CA LYS A 216 -14.27 -23.93 -14.56
C LYS A 216 -12.81 -23.57 -14.73
N LYS A 217 -12.50 -22.50 -15.47
CA LYS A 217 -11.13 -21.97 -15.57
C LYS A 217 -10.61 -21.52 -14.20
N ASN A 218 -11.47 -20.90 -13.39
CA ASN A 218 -11.14 -20.48 -12.03
C ASN A 218 -10.85 -21.69 -11.14
N GLU A 219 -11.64 -22.77 -11.23
CA GLU A 219 -11.35 -24.04 -10.53
C GLU A 219 -9.99 -24.63 -10.94
N GLU A 220 -9.75 -24.72 -12.25
CA GLU A 220 -8.51 -25.28 -12.80
C GLU A 220 -7.28 -24.50 -12.32
N ILE A 221 -7.32 -23.16 -12.42
CA ILE A 221 -6.18 -22.33 -12.09
C ILE A 221 -5.96 -22.22 -10.58
N PHE A 222 -7.02 -22.25 -9.75
CA PHE A 222 -6.85 -22.33 -8.30
C PHE A 222 -6.23 -23.66 -7.87
N SER A 223 -6.70 -24.79 -8.42
CA SER A 223 -6.09 -26.11 -8.16
C SER A 223 -4.62 -26.10 -8.53
N PHE A 224 -4.30 -25.66 -9.76
CA PHE A 224 -2.93 -25.51 -10.24
C PHE A 224 -2.08 -24.64 -9.31
N LEU A 225 -2.57 -23.45 -8.94
CA LEU A 225 -1.84 -22.52 -8.07
C LEU A 225 -1.55 -23.15 -6.71
N THR A 226 -2.53 -23.81 -6.10
CA THR A 226 -2.36 -24.43 -4.77
C THR A 226 -1.42 -25.64 -4.79
N GLU A 227 -1.49 -26.48 -5.82
CA GLU A 227 -0.57 -27.62 -6.00
C GLU A 227 0.87 -27.16 -6.25
N GLU A 228 1.04 -26.16 -7.12
CA GLU A 228 2.36 -25.61 -7.44
C GLU A 228 2.96 -24.83 -6.27
N ALA A 229 2.14 -24.17 -5.45
CA ALA A 229 2.58 -23.50 -4.24
C ALA A 229 2.94 -24.50 -3.13
N ASP A 230 2.14 -25.56 -2.92
CA ASP A 230 2.37 -26.52 -1.83
C ASP A 230 3.67 -27.30 -2.00
N LYS A 231 3.98 -27.78 -3.22
CA LYS A 231 5.27 -28.44 -3.49
C LYS A 231 6.48 -27.50 -3.32
N ARG A 232 6.25 -26.19 -3.32
CA ARG A 232 7.25 -25.13 -3.04
C ARG A 232 7.27 -24.69 -1.58
N GLY A 233 6.38 -25.22 -0.74
CA GLY A 233 6.27 -24.80 0.65
C GLY A 233 5.66 -23.39 0.83
N ILE A 234 4.85 -22.93 -0.12
CA ILE A 234 4.22 -21.61 -0.13
C ILE A 234 2.75 -21.74 0.28
N PHE A 235 2.36 -21.01 1.33
CA PHE A 235 0.99 -20.91 1.81
C PHE A 235 0.21 -19.85 1.02
N VAL A 236 -0.76 -20.29 0.22
CA VAL A 236 -1.66 -19.39 -0.53
C VAL A 236 -2.78 -18.90 0.39
N ILE A 237 -3.04 -17.59 0.38
CA ILE A 237 -3.98 -16.92 1.27
C ILE A 237 -4.88 -16.01 0.43
N GLN A 238 -6.19 -16.22 0.51
CA GLN A 238 -7.19 -15.34 -0.11
C GLN A 238 -7.56 -14.24 0.88
N MET A 239 -7.33 -12.99 0.48
CA MET A 239 -7.77 -11.81 1.21
C MET A 239 -9.15 -11.35 0.71
N PHE A 240 -10.02 -10.92 1.62
CA PHE A 240 -11.32 -10.33 1.27
C PHE A 240 -11.71 -9.16 2.17
N TYR A 241 -12.51 -8.24 1.61
CA TYR A 241 -13.07 -7.06 2.28
C TYR A 241 -14.50 -7.32 2.77
N ASN A 242 -15.01 -6.47 3.66
CA ASN A 242 -16.34 -6.63 4.25
C ASN A 242 -17.06 -5.28 4.45
N ILE A 243 -18.40 -5.20 4.36
CA ILE A 243 -19.32 -6.23 3.83
C ILE A 243 -19.62 -5.95 2.35
N LEU A 244 -19.08 -6.80 1.48
CA LEU A 244 -19.33 -6.78 0.04
C LEU A 244 -20.24 -7.95 -0.34
N LEU A 245 -21.05 -7.74 -1.37
CA LEU A 245 -21.93 -8.73 -1.98
C LEU A 245 -21.58 -8.81 -3.46
N SER A 246 -21.90 -9.94 -4.10
CA SER A 246 -21.81 -9.99 -5.54
C SER A 246 -22.89 -9.14 -6.20
N LYS A 247 -22.58 -8.59 -7.37
CA LYS A 247 -23.53 -7.78 -8.14
C LYS A 247 -24.84 -8.53 -8.43
N PRO A 248 -24.84 -9.78 -8.95
CA PRO A 248 -26.08 -10.52 -9.19
C PRO A 248 -26.92 -10.76 -7.93
N PHE A 249 -26.27 -11.02 -6.77
CA PHE A 249 -26.99 -11.16 -5.49
C PHE A 249 -27.62 -9.83 -5.07
N ALA A 250 -26.85 -8.73 -5.16
CA ALA A 250 -27.32 -7.40 -4.81
C ALA A 250 -28.50 -6.98 -5.69
N ASP A 251 -28.39 -7.15 -7.02
CA ASP A 251 -29.44 -6.84 -7.99
C ASP A 251 -30.72 -7.67 -7.73
N HIS A 252 -30.59 -8.97 -7.42
CA HIS A 252 -31.72 -9.86 -7.12
C HIS A 252 -32.56 -9.36 -5.93
N TYR A 253 -31.91 -8.85 -4.89
CA TYR A 253 -32.56 -8.36 -3.68
C TYR A 253 -32.78 -6.84 -3.66
N GLY A 254 -32.43 -6.11 -4.71
CA GLY A 254 -32.54 -4.65 -4.76
C GLY A 254 -31.63 -3.93 -3.75
N LEU A 255 -30.44 -4.49 -3.49
CA LEU A 255 -29.43 -3.96 -2.57
C LEU A 255 -28.28 -3.33 -3.35
N LYS A 256 -27.49 -2.48 -2.68
CA LYS A 256 -26.13 -2.15 -3.15
C LYS A 256 -25.19 -3.33 -2.87
N THR A 257 -24.16 -3.51 -3.69
CA THR A 257 -23.10 -4.51 -3.45
C THR A 257 -22.40 -4.24 -2.13
N GLN A 258 -22.05 -2.99 -1.88
CA GLN A 258 -21.49 -2.50 -0.61
C GLN A 258 -22.10 -1.16 -0.21
N ASP A 259 -22.19 -0.91 1.10
CA ASP A 259 -22.66 0.35 1.69
C ASP A 259 -22.17 0.37 3.14
N ARG A 260 -21.21 1.25 3.46
CA ARG A 260 -20.52 1.27 4.76
C ARG A 260 -21.47 1.34 5.94
N ASN A 261 -22.53 2.15 5.81
CA ASN A 261 -23.45 2.44 6.90
C ASN A 261 -24.67 1.49 6.90
N ARG A 262 -24.67 0.44 6.07
CA ARG A 262 -25.72 -0.59 6.08
C ARG A 262 -25.52 -1.52 7.27
N PRO A 263 -26.57 -1.76 8.10
CA PRO A 263 -26.46 -2.69 9.21
C PRO A 263 -26.31 -4.14 8.71
N ILE A 264 -25.76 -4.99 9.58
CA ILE A 264 -25.76 -6.45 9.37
C ILE A 264 -27.21 -6.94 9.29
N THR A 265 -27.52 -7.77 8.28
CA THR A 265 -28.83 -8.39 8.13
C THR A 265 -28.70 -9.92 8.10
N PRO A 266 -29.72 -10.68 8.55
CA PRO A 266 -29.69 -12.14 8.47
C PRO A 266 -29.43 -12.67 7.06
N LEU A 267 -29.98 -12.03 6.04
CA LEU A 267 -29.80 -12.41 4.63
C LEU A 267 -28.33 -12.31 4.21
N ILE A 268 -27.69 -11.18 4.49
CA ILE A 268 -26.30 -10.94 4.09
C ILE A 268 -25.34 -11.81 4.91
N SER A 269 -25.62 -11.98 6.21
CA SER A 269 -24.86 -12.90 7.07
C SER A 269 -24.92 -14.34 6.56
N ASP A 270 -26.11 -14.83 6.23
CA ASP A 270 -26.28 -16.20 5.73
C ASP A 270 -25.55 -16.43 4.39
N TYR A 271 -25.68 -15.50 3.44
CA TYR A 271 -24.94 -15.55 2.17
C TYR A 271 -23.43 -15.60 2.36
N THR A 272 -22.87 -14.72 3.20
CA THR A 272 -21.42 -14.67 3.42
C THR A 272 -20.93 -15.89 4.20
N ARG A 273 -21.66 -16.34 5.23
CA ARG A 273 -21.32 -17.54 6.00
C ARG A 273 -21.24 -18.77 5.09
N LYS A 274 -22.22 -18.97 4.22
CA LYS A 274 -22.26 -20.07 3.24
C LYS A 274 -21.16 -19.93 2.18
N SER A 275 -20.89 -18.71 1.71
CA SER A 275 -19.77 -18.43 0.79
C SER A 275 -18.42 -18.87 1.38
N ILE A 276 -18.17 -18.53 2.65
CA ILE A 276 -16.94 -18.89 3.36
C ILE A 276 -16.87 -20.40 3.60
N ALA A 277 -17.96 -21.02 4.06
CA ALA A 277 -18.00 -22.46 4.32
C ALA A 277 -17.70 -23.27 3.05
N ALA A 278 -18.36 -22.92 1.94
CA ALA A 278 -18.13 -23.55 0.64
C ALA A 278 -16.69 -23.33 0.14
N PHE A 279 -16.09 -22.17 0.40
CA PHE A 279 -14.71 -21.88 0.01
C PHE A 279 -13.72 -22.74 0.78
N ILE A 280 -13.89 -22.85 2.10
CA ILE A 280 -13.03 -23.69 2.95
C ILE A 280 -13.13 -25.16 2.56
N GLU A 281 -14.35 -25.66 2.31
CA GLU A 281 -14.56 -27.05 1.88
C GLU A 281 -13.91 -27.33 0.51
N LYS A 282 -14.04 -26.40 -0.44
CA LYS A 282 -13.55 -26.57 -1.81
C LYS A 282 -12.04 -26.38 -1.95
N TYR A 283 -11.45 -25.47 -1.17
CA TYR A 283 -10.03 -25.11 -1.25
C TYR A 283 -9.35 -25.24 0.14
N PRO A 284 -9.23 -26.47 0.69
CA PRO A 284 -8.92 -26.70 2.11
C PRO A 284 -7.53 -26.25 2.57
N ASN A 285 -6.61 -26.00 1.64
CA ASN A 285 -5.24 -25.57 1.92
C ASN A 285 -5.04 -24.06 1.72
N VAL A 286 -6.07 -23.32 1.34
CA VAL A 286 -6.00 -21.86 1.15
C VAL A 286 -6.40 -21.15 2.45
N GLY A 287 -5.53 -20.26 2.93
CA GLY A 287 -5.79 -19.43 4.10
C GLY A 287 -6.75 -18.28 3.81
N LEU A 288 -7.26 -17.65 4.86
CA LEU A 288 -8.10 -16.45 4.76
C LEU A 288 -7.43 -15.27 5.48
N LEU A 289 -7.35 -14.13 4.79
CA LEU A 289 -6.99 -12.84 5.36
C LEU A 289 -8.23 -11.92 5.35
N VAL A 290 -8.72 -11.60 6.55
CA VAL A 290 -9.97 -10.87 6.74
C VAL A 290 -9.70 -9.39 6.98
N CYS A 291 -10.34 -8.53 6.20
CA CYS A 291 -10.48 -7.11 6.51
C CYS A 291 -11.90 -6.83 7.00
N LEU A 292 -12.05 -6.38 8.26
CA LEU A 292 -13.34 -5.94 8.80
C LEU A 292 -13.59 -4.49 8.37
N GLY A 293 -13.80 -4.31 7.07
CA GLY A 293 -13.89 -3.02 6.40
C GLY A 293 -13.63 -3.17 4.91
N GLU A 294 -13.78 -2.12 4.11
CA GLU A 294 -14.09 -0.74 4.52
C GLU A 294 -15.59 -0.40 4.46
N ALA A 295 -16.43 -1.38 4.16
CA ALA A 295 -17.88 -1.23 4.09
C ALA A 295 -18.55 -1.74 5.40
N MET A 296 -18.04 -1.25 6.54
CA MET A 296 -18.53 -1.52 7.89
C MET A 296 -18.65 -0.22 8.70
N ASP A 297 -19.76 -0.05 9.42
CA ASP A 297 -20.10 1.21 10.11
C ASP A 297 -19.32 1.37 11.42
N THR A 298 -19.43 0.39 12.32
CA THR A 298 -18.89 0.48 13.70
C THR A 298 -18.05 -0.72 14.12
N TYR A 299 -17.19 -0.52 15.13
CA TYR A 299 -16.37 -1.59 15.69
C TYR A 299 -17.20 -2.68 16.39
N GLU A 300 -18.38 -2.33 16.89
CA GLU A 300 -19.34 -3.30 17.41
C GLU A 300 -19.88 -4.20 16.29
N ASP A 301 -20.17 -3.64 15.12
CA ASP A 301 -20.55 -4.40 13.92
C ASP A 301 -19.39 -5.30 13.45
N ASP A 302 -18.13 -4.82 13.51
CA ASP A 302 -16.94 -5.63 13.16
C ASP A 302 -16.84 -6.91 14.00
N VAL A 303 -17.04 -6.77 15.32
CA VAL A 303 -17.00 -7.88 16.27
C VAL A 303 -18.13 -8.85 15.99
N GLU A 304 -19.36 -8.36 15.79
CA GLU A 304 -20.51 -9.19 15.45
C GLU A 304 -20.25 -9.97 14.15
N TRP A 305 -19.82 -9.29 13.10
CA TRP A 305 -19.57 -9.90 11.80
C TRP A 305 -18.51 -10.99 11.87
N PHE A 306 -17.38 -10.71 12.51
CA PHE A 306 -16.28 -11.67 12.61
C PHE A 306 -16.67 -12.90 13.45
N THR A 307 -17.31 -12.68 14.60
CA THR A 307 -17.60 -13.75 15.57
C THR A 307 -18.86 -14.55 15.26
N GLN A 308 -19.84 -13.97 14.56
CA GLN A 308 -21.14 -14.61 14.30
C GLN A 308 -21.36 -14.99 12.84
N THR A 309 -20.58 -14.45 11.90
CA THR A 309 -20.68 -14.79 10.46
C THR A 309 -19.43 -15.49 9.96
N ILE A 310 -18.26 -14.85 10.07
CA ILE A 310 -17.00 -15.34 9.46
C ILE A 310 -16.49 -16.60 10.16
N ILE A 311 -16.22 -16.54 11.48
CA ILE A 311 -15.70 -17.69 12.24
C ILE A 311 -16.65 -18.91 12.14
N PRO A 312 -17.98 -18.75 12.30
CA PRO A 312 -18.91 -19.86 12.09
C PRO A 312 -18.84 -20.45 10.68
N GLY A 313 -18.74 -19.62 9.62
CA GLY A 313 -18.57 -20.10 8.25
C GLY A 313 -17.28 -20.91 8.07
N VAL A 314 -16.16 -20.45 8.64
CA VAL A 314 -14.90 -21.21 8.63
C VAL A 314 -15.07 -22.56 9.33
N LYS A 315 -15.68 -22.58 10.52
CA LYS A 315 -15.91 -23.81 11.27
C LYS A 315 -16.86 -24.78 10.57
N ASP A 316 -17.87 -24.28 9.88
CA ASP A 316 -18.78 -25.11 9.09
C ASP A 316 -18.02 -25.84 7.98
N GLY A 317 -17.16 -25.13 7.23
CA GLY A 317 -16.31 -25.72 6.21
C GLY A 317 -15.30 -26.74 6.77
N LEU A 318 -14.63 -26.42 7.88
CA LEU A 318 -13.70 -27.37 8.55
C LEU A 318 -14.43 -28.62 9.05
N LYS A 319 -15.64 -28.46 9.58
CA LYS A 319 -16.48 -29.57 10.02
C LYS A 319 -16.92 -30.44 8.84
N ALA A 320 -17.28 -29.86 7.70
CA ALA A 320 -17.61 -30.61 6.48
C ALA A 320 -16.44 -31.47 6.00
N LEU A 321 -15.20 -30.95 6.12
CA LEU A 321 -13.97 -31.68 5.82
C LEU A 321 -13.56 -32.71 6.88
N GLY A 322 -14.24 -32.76 8.04
CA GLY A 322 -13.82 -33.58 9.18
C GLY A 322 -12.48 -33.15 9.80
N ARG A 323 -12.01 -31.93 9.53
CA ARG A 323 -10.76 -31.40 10.11
C ARG A 323 -10.96 -31.01 11.56
N THR A 324 -10.05 -31.49 12.41
CA THR A 324 -10.03 -31.18 13.84
C THR A 324 -8.91 -30.21 14.21
N ASP A 325 -8.01 -29.91 13.28
CA ASP A 325 -7.01 -28.87 13.44
C ASP A 325 -7.62 -27.49 13.12
N GLU A 326 -7.15 -26.45 13.81
CA GLU A 326 -7.54 -25.07 13.54
C GLU A 326 -6.44 -24.40 12.68
N PRO A 327 -6.57 -24.36 11.33
CA PRO A 327 -5.64 -23.61 10.49
C PRO A 327 -5.68 -22.11 10.82
N PRO A 328 -4.62 -21.34 10.56
CA PRO A 328 -4.61 -19.93 10.95
C PRO A 328 -5.64 -19.10 10.18
N LEU A 329 -6.37 -18.25 10.89
CA LEU A 329 -7.21 -17.20 10.32
C LEU A 329 -6.53 -15.85 10.59
N LEU A 330 -6.25 -15.10 9.52
CA LEU A 330 -5.50 -13.85 9.61
C LEU A 330 -6.47 -12.67 9.64
N LEU A 331 -6.29 -11.75 10.59
CA LEU A 331 -7.12 -10.55 10.76
C LEU A 331 -6.28 -9.29 10.55
N ARG A 332 -6.73 -8.40 9.65
CA ARG A 332 -6.16 -7.06 9.51
C ARG A 332 -6.65 -6.16 10.63
N ALA A 333 -5.75 -5.33 11.18
CA ALA A 333 -6.10 -4.25 12.10
C ALA A 333 -6.52 -2.95 11.37
N HIS A 334 -6.78 -3.02 10.07
CA HIS A 334 -7.21 -1.90 9.24
C HIS A 334 -8.69 -1.60 9.48
N ASP A 335 -9.04 -0.33 9.67
CA ASP A 335 -10.42 0.17 9.85
C ASP A 335 -11.22 -0.46 11.02
N THR A 336 -10.54 -1.12 11.97
CA THR A 336 -11.22 -1.81 13.08
C THR A 336 -10.49 -1.62 14.42
N ASP A 337 -11.20 -1.81 15.53
CA ASP A 337 -10.57 -2.01 16.85
C ASP A 337 -10.13 -3.47 16.98
N CYS A 338 -8.93 -3.75 16.49
CA CYS A 338 -8.42 -5.12 16.42
C CYS A 338 -8.30 -5.76 17.80
N LYS A 339 -8.05 -4.99 18.87
CA LYS A 339 -8.04 -5.53 20.24
C LYS A 339 -9.43 -6.02 20.63
N MET A 340 -10.46 -5.21 20.42
CA MET A 340 -11.84 -5.58 20.72
C MET A 340 -12.27 -6.85 19.96
N VAL A 341 -11.91 -6.94 18.68
CA VAL A 341 -12.19 -8.12 17.84
C VAL A 341 -11.46 -9.36 18.38
N MET A 342 -10.16 -9.24 18.66
CA MET A 342 -9.34 -10.36 19.14
C MET A 342 -9.82 -10.89 20.50
N ASP A 343 -10.16 -10.00 21.45
CA ASP A 343 -10.68 -10.38 22.77
C ASP A 343 -11.98 -11.20 22.64
N ALA A 344 -12.84 -10.87 21.67
CA ALA A 344 -14.10 -11.59 21.40
C ALA A 344 -13.91 -12.88 20.57
N ALA A 345 -12.92 -12.91 19.67
CA ALA A 345 -12.70 -13.99 18.72
C ALA A 345 -11.86 -15.15 19.29
N LEU A 346 -10.85 -14.87 20.12
CA LEU A 346 -9.96 -15.89 20.71
C LEU A 346 -10.70 -16.98 21.50
N PRO A 347 -11.79 -16.71 22.24
CA PRO A 347 -12.62 -17.76 22.83
C PRO A 347 -13.20 -18.74 21.81
N LEU A 348 -13.50 -18.25 20.60
CA LEU A 348 -14.16 -19.00 19.52
C LEU A 348 -13.16 -19.69 18.59
N TYR A 349 -12.01 -19.11 18.30
CA TYR A 349 -11.00 -19.64 17.38
C TYR A 349 -9.61 -19.32 17.93
N LYS A 350 -8.76 -20.33 18.18
CA LYS A 350 -7.49 -20.14 18.89
C LYS A 350 -6.36 -19.70 17.99
N ASN A 351 -6.33 -20.19 16.76
CA ASN A 351 -5.24 -19.92 15.82
C ASN A 351 -5.51 -18.64 15.00
N LEU A 352 -5.40 -17.48 15.65
CA LEU A 352 -5.60 -16.17 15.02
C LEU A 352 -4.27 -15.45 14.85
N TYR A 353 -4.00 -14.97 13.63
CA TYR A 353 -2.86 -14.12 13.31
C TYR A 353 -3.34 -12.69 13.08
N THR A 354 -2.49 -11.71 13.35
CA THR A 354 -2.82 -10.29 13.14
C THR A 354 -1.91 -9.68 12.08
N MET A 355 -2.43 -8.69 11.34
CA MET A 355 -1.68 -7.96 10.33
C MET A 355 -1.93 -6.45 10.46
N HIS A 356 -0.87 -5.64 10.49
CA HIS A 356 -1.00 -4.18 10.51
C HIS A 356 0.03 -3.50 9.60
N LYS A 357 -0.34 -2.33 9.08
CA LYS A 357 0.45 -1.54 8.12
C LYS A 357 1.73 -1.01 8.80
N TYR A 358 2.91 -1.21 8.21
CA TYR A 358 4.19 -0.82 8.80
C TYR A 358 4.34 0.71 8.98
N ASN A 359 4.13 1.48 7.91
CA ASN A 359 4.14 2.95 7.92
C ASN A 359 2.88 3.48 7.23
N GLY A 360 1.73 2.87 7.49
CA GLY A 360 0.52 3.14 6.74
C GLY A 360 0.61 2.58 5.30
N GLU A 361 0.18 3.33 4.29
CA GLU A 361 0.17 2.96 2.86
C GLU A 361 1.42 3.43 2.10
N SER A 362 2.49 3.74 2.84
CA SER A 362 3.76 4.24 2.33
C SER A 362 4.95 3.54 3.01
N LEU A 363 6.16 3.87 2.57
CA LEU A 363 7.41 3.54 3.26
C LEU A 363 8.12 4.83 3.65
N THR A 364 8.18 5.13 4.95
CA THR A 364 8.59 6.46 5.44
C THR A 364 9.80 6.43 6.36
N THR A 365 10.01 5.33 7.09
CA THR A 365 11.05 5.30 8.11
C THR A 365 11.52 3.89 8.48
N TYR A 366 12.73 3.82 9.00
CA TYR A 366 13.26 2.71 9.80
C TYR A 366 13.36 3.07 11.30
N GLU A 367 12.78 4.20 11.71
CA GLU A 367 12.70 4.70 13.09
C GLU A 367 11.22 4.98 13.46
N PRO A 368 10.31 4.00 13.34
CA PRO A 368 8.91 4.20 13.70
C PRO A 368 8.76 4.40 15.21
N ARG A 369 7.69 5.09 15.63
CA ARG A 369 7.41 5.37 17.05
C ARG A 369 5.92 5.64 17.28
N GLY A 370 5.61 6.18 18.47
CA GLY A 370 4.33 6.83 18.72
C GLY A 370 3.12 5.86 18.77
N PRO A 371 1.91 6.38 18.55
CA PRO A 371 0.68 5.61 18.75
C PRO A 371 0.56 4.40 17.81
N TRP A 372 1.06 4.45 16.57
CA TRP A 372 0.94 3.29 15.68
C TRP A 372 1.92 2.16 16.03
N SER A 373 3.12 2.48 16.50
CA SER A 373 4.00 1.46 17.08
C SER A 373 3.39 0.80 18.32
N LYS A 374 2.61 1.55 19.12
CA LYS A 374 1.88 0.97 20.26
C LYS A 374 0.80 -0.03 19.81
N ILE A 375 0.09 0.23 18.70
CA ILE A 375 -0.85 -0.73 18.11
C ILE A 375 -0.12 -2.01 17.72
N HIS A 376 1.01 -1.92 17.03
CA HIS A 376 1.84 -3.07 16.69
C HIS A 376 2.27 -3.88 17.92
N GLN A 377 2.77 -3.21 18.96
CA GLN A 377 3.20 -3.85 20.21
C GLN A 377 2.04 -4.57 20.92
N ASP A 378 0.85 -3.95 20.96
CA ASP A 378 -0.33 -4.55 21.56
C ASP A 378 -0.74 -5.83 20.83
N LEU A 379 -0.74 -5.81 19.49
CA LEU A 379 -1.07 -6.97 18.67
C LEU A 379 0.00 -8.08 18.76
N SER A 380 1.28 -7.70 18.81
CA SER A 380 2.39 -8.62 19.01
C SER A 380 2.34 -9.30 20.38
N SER A 381 1.96 -8.56 21.43
CA SER A 381 1.88 -9.06 22.81
C SER A 381 0.86 -10.18 23.03
N LEU A 382 -0.03 -10.43 22.07
CA LEU A 382 -0.96 -11.57 22.08
C LEU A 382 -0.23 -12.93 22.01
N GLY A 383 1.06 -12.95 21.69
CA GLY A 383 1.89 -14.17 21.69
C GLY A 383 1.64 -15.09 20.49
N SER A 384 1.04 -14.56 19.43
CA SER A 384 0.79 -15.24 18.14
C SER A 384 1.68 -14.68 17.03
N ILE A 385 1.38 -14.99 15.77
CA ILE A 385 2.03 -14.35 14.62
C ILE A 385 1.44 -12.96 14.39
N HIS A 386 2.31 -11.94 14.41
CA HIS A 386 2.00 -10.56 14.06
C HIS A 386 2.77 -10.17 12.80
N ILE A 387 2.02 -9.86 11.74
CA ILE A 387 2.52 -9.65 10.39
C ILE A 387 2.63 -8.13 10.13
N SER A 388 3.85 -7.68 9.83
CA SER A 388 4.07 -6.32 9.34
C SER A 388 3.75 -6.26 7.84
N ASN A 389 2.84 -5.37 7.47
CA ASN A 389 2.40 -5.18 6.09
C ASN A 389 3.03 -3.92 5.50
N VAL A 390 4.00 -4.10 4.61
CA VAL A 390 4.57 -3.02 3.78
C VAL A 390 3.59 -2.79 2.63
N HIS A 391 2.74 -1.77 2.78
CA HIS A 391 1.46 -1.69 2.09
C HIS A 391 1.43 -0.57 1.06
N ILE A 392 0.97 -0.87 -0.16
CA ILE A 392 0.68 0.05 -1.28
C ILE A 392 1.86 0.85 -1.84
N LEU A 393 2.66 1.52 -0.99
CA LEU A 393 3.84 2.30 -1.34
C LEU A 393 3.51 3.56 -2.16
N ALA A 394 2.47 4.28 -1.75
CA ALA A 394 1.96 5.47 -2.43
C ALA A 394 3.04 6.54 -2.70
N ASN A 395 4.00 6.68 -1.80
CA ASN A 395 5.08 7.65 -1.93
C ASN A 395 6.21 7.23 -2.87
N LEU A 396 6.28 5.96 -3.26
CA LEU A 396 7.31 5.42 -4.16
C LEU A 396 6.85 5.33 -5.61
N GLU A 397 5.54 5.42 -5.89
CA GLU A 397 5.05 5.28 -7.26
C GLU A 397 5.47 6.46 -8.16
N PRO A 398 6.07 6.23 -9.35
CA PRO A 398 6.28 4.93 -10.01
C PRO A 398 7.75 4.46 -10.13
N PHE A 399 8.71 5.29 -9.70
CA PHE A 399 10.14 5.09 -9.98
C PHE A 399 10.70 3.86 -9.26
N ARG A 400 11.79 3.29 -9.79
CA ARG A 400 12.51 2.17 -9.16
C ARG A 400 12.98 2.56 -7.76
N TRP A 401 12.65 1.73 -6.78
CA TRP A 401 13.13 1.85 -5.39
C TRP A 401 13.57 0.46 -4.88
N GLY A 402 14.74 0.38 -4.24
CA GLY A 402 15.29 -0.90 -3.82
C GLY A 402 16.49 -0.79 -2.89
N SER A 403 16.47 0.16 -1.94
CA SER A 403 17.58 0.43 -1.02
C SER A 403 17.78 -0.71 -0.01
N PRO A 404 18.87 -1.51 -0.09
CA PRO A 404 19.04 -2.62 0.84
C PRO A 404 19.28 -2.16 2.28
N ASP A 405 19.98 -1.03 2.47
CA ASP A 405 20.24 -0.45 3.79
C ASP A 405 18.95 -0.02 4.49
N PHE A 406 18.06 0.67 3.78
CA PHE A 406 16.77 1.10 4.32
C PHE A 406 15.91 -0.12 4.69
N ILE A 407 15.83 -1.11 3.79
CA ILE A 407 15.03 -2.32 4.03
C ILE A 407 15.58 -3.09 5.24
N GLN A 408 16.90 -3.27 5.35
CA GLN A 408 17.50 -3.96 6.48
C GLN A 408 17.12 -3.28 7.80
N LYS A 409 17.29 -1.96 7.91
CA LYS A 409 16.92 -1.20 9.11
C LYS A 409 15.41 -1.24 9.39
N ALA A 410 14.58 -1.22 8.34
CA ALA A 410 13.13 -1.33 8.50
C ALA A 410 12.72 -2.69 9.09
N VAL A 411 13.30 -3.81 8.63
CA VAL A 411 13.03 -5.13 9.21
C VAL A 411 13.57 -5.24 10.64
N GLN A 412 14.71 -4.61 10.94
CA GLN A 412 15.19 -4.50 12.32
C GLN A 412 14.17 -3.76 13.20
N ALA A 413 13.61 -2.64 12.74
CA ALA A 413 12.57 -1.91 13.46
C ALA A 413 11.25 -2.68 13.59
N MET A 414 10.88 -3.48 12.58
CA MET A 414 9.74 -4.40 12.66
C MET A 414 9.88 -5.34 13.86
N HIS A 415 11.09 -5.86 14.11
CA HIS A 415 11.37 -6.67 15.29
C HIS A 415 11.47 -5.82 16.57
N ASP A 416 12.35 -4.83 16.58
CA ASP A 416 12.80 -4.15 17.81
C ASP A 416 11.78 -3.15 18.36
N VAL A 417 10.98 -2.53 17.49
CA VAL A 417 10.00 -1.52 17.86
C VAL A 417 8.59 -2.11 17.83
N HIS A 418 8.23 -2.79 16.75
CA HIS A 418 6.86 -3.28 16.53
C HIS A 418 6.62 -4.69 17.10
N GLY A 419 7.67 -5.47 17.37
CA GLY A 419 7.55 -6.85 17.81
C GLY A 419 6.97 -7.80 16.74
N ALA A 420 6.97 -7.42 15.47
CA ALA A 420 6.49 -8.27 14.39
C ALA A 420 7.44 -9.46 14.18
N ASN A 421 6.87 -10.61 13.81
CA ASN A 421 7.61 -11.84 13.53
C ASN A 421 7.22 -12.44 12.16
N ALA A 422 6.57 -11.64 11.31
CA ALA A 422 6.19 -12.00 9.95
C ALA A 422 6.12 -10.76 9.05
N LEU A 423 6.26 -10.99 7.74
CA LEU A 423 6.25 -9.96 6.70
C LEU A 423 5.22 -10.27 5.60
N HIS A 424 4.44 -9.26 5.26
CA HIS A 424 3.60 -9.18 4.06
C HIS A 424 4.04 -8.00 3.20
N LEU A 425 4.31 -8.25 1.93
CA LEU A 425 4.95 -7.29 1.02
C LEU A 425 4.08 -6.96 -0.20
N TYR A 426 3.76 -5.69 -0.39
CA TYR A 426 3.20 -5.22 -1.67
C TYR A 426 4.26 -5.17 -2.77
N PRO A 427 3.85 -5.19 -4.06
CA PRO A 427 4.76 -4.81 -5.14
C PRO A 427 5.33 -3.40 -4.91
N GLN A 428 6.54 -3.14 -5.38
CA GLN A 428 7.26 -1.89 -5.10
C GLN A 428 6.49 -0.64 -5.57
N ALA A 429 5.80 -0.75 -6.69
CA ALA A 429 4.87 0.24 -7.23
C ALA A 429 3.89 -0.45 -8.18
N SER A 430 2.85 0.27 -8.63
CA SER A 430 1.88 -0.23 -9.62
C SER A 430 1.04 -1.42 -9.16
N TYR A 431 0.72 -1.51 -7.87
CA TYR A 431 -0.13 -2.58 -7.32
C TYR A 431 -1.44 -2.75 -8.11
N TRP A 432 -2.08 -1.65 -8.50
CA TRP A 432 -3.36 -1.63 -9.20
C TRP A 432 -3.27 -2.00 -10.69
N ASP A 433 -2.07 -2.22 -11.25
CA ASP A 433 -1.85 -2.57 -12.67
C ASP A 433 -0.98 -3.82 -12.86
N TRP A 434 -1.05 -4.77 -11.91
CA TRP A 434 -0.36 -6.05 -12.03
C TRP A 434 -0.71 -6.76 -13.36
N PRO A 435 0.27 -7.32 -14.10
CA PRO A 435 1.66 -7.59 -13.71
C PRO A 435 2.69 -6.55 -14.19
N TYR A 436 2.24 -5.36 -14.59
CA TYR A 436 3.06 -4.40 -15.30
C TYR A 436 3.49 -3.22 -14.44
N THR A 437 4.64 -2.65 -14.76
CA THR A 437 5.12 -1.38 -14.19
C THR A 437 4.52 -0.21 -14.97
N ALA A 438 4.69 1.01 -14.46
CA ALA A 438 4.28 2.22 -15.15
C ALA A 438 5.25 2.68 -16.27
N ASP A 439 6.35 1.96 -16.48
CA ASP A 439 7.35 2.27 -17.51
C ASP A 439 6.73 2.20 -18.92
N LYS A 440 7.05 3.20 -19.74
CA LYS A 440 6.68 3.28 -21.15
C LYS A 440 7.88 2.86 -22.00
N LEU A 441 7.82 1.66 -22.58
CA LEU A 441 8.90 1.17 -23.44
C LEU A 441 8.74 1.69 -24.88
N PRO A 442 9.85 1.95 -25.61
CA PRO A 442 9.80 2.48 -26.98
C PRO A 442 9.04 1.61 -27.99
N ASP A 443 8.97 0.30 -27.76
CA ASP A 443 8.28 -0.66 -28.63
C ASP A 443 6.80 -0.89 -28.25
N GLY A 444 6.29 -0.15 -27.25
CA GLY A 444 4.92 -0.28 -26.75
C GLY A 444 4.67 -1.52 -25.90
N LYS A 445 5.70 -2.33 -25.62
CA LYS A 445 5.57 -3.41 -24.62
C LYS A 445 5.46 -2.82 -23.23
N ARG A 446 4.86 -3.60 -22.32
CA ARG A 446 4.80 -3.28 -20.90
C ARG A 446 5.92 -4.02 -20.18
N GLU A 447 6.66 -3.31 -19.32
CA GLU A 447 7.67 -3.91 -18.46
C GLU A 447 7.00 -4.67 -17.31
N LEU A 448 7.50 -5.87 -16.99
CA LEU A 448 6.94 -6.71 -15.93
C LEU A 448 7.51 -6.30 -14.57
N GLN A 449 6.65 -6.22 -13.55
CA GLN A 449 7.10 -5.93 -12.18
C GLN A 449 8.11 -6.95 -11.66
N LEU A 450 7.93 -8.23 -12.03
CA LEU A 450 8.85 -9.30 -11.63
C LEU A 450 10.28 -9.11 -12.19
N ASP A 451 10.40 -8.50 -13.38
CA ASP A 451 11.67 -8.22 -14.03
C ASP A 451 12.33 -6.97 -13.43
N ARG A 452 11.56 -5.88 -13.29
CA ARG A 452 12.07 -4.60 -12.79
C ARG A 452 12.40 -4.65 -11.29
N ASP A 453 11.50 -5.19 -10.49
CA ASP A 453 11.51 -5.05 -9.03
C ASP A 453 12.19 -6.25 -8.33
N TRP A 454 13.04 -7.01 -9.03
CA TRP A 454 13.72 -8.19 -8.47
C TRP A 454 14.51 -7.88 -7.18
N ILE A 455 15.14 -6.70 -7.11
CA ILE A 455 15.92 -6.25 -5.95
C ILE A 455 15.03 -6.02 -4.74
N TRP A 456 13.80 -5.53 -4.95
CA TRP A 456 12.81 -5.30 -3.89
C TRP A 456 12.44 -6.62 -3.22
N TYR A 457 11.96 -7.61 -3.98
CA TYR A 457 11.59 -8.91 -3.42
C TYR A 457 12.77 -9.60 -2.75
N LYS A 458 13.96 -9.55 -3.36
CA LYS A 458 15.16 -10.20 -2.81
C LYS A 458 15.64 -9.55 -1.51
N ALA A 459 15.62 -8.23 -1.41
CA ALA A 459 16.08 -7.53 -0.21
C ALA A 459 15.15 -7.77 0.98
N TRP A 460 13.84 -7.61 0.80
CA TRP A 460 12.87 -7.87 1.86
C TRP A 460 12.92 -9.31 2.35
N ALA A 461 13.00 -10.27 1.42
CA ALA A 461 13.18 -11.67 1.76
C ALA A 461 14.46 -11.95 2.55
N ARG A 462 15.60 -11.42 2.09
CA ARG A 462 16.90 -11.63 2.72
C ARG A 462 16.91 -11.18 4.18
N TYR A 463 16.28 -10.03 4.45
CA TYR A 463 16.23 -9.46 5.79
C TYR A 463 15.09 -10.03 6.64
N ALA A 464 13.97 -10.46 6.06
CA ALA A 464 12.96 -11.24 6.78
C ALA A 464 13.48 -12.64 7.19
N TRP A 465 14.40 -13.20 6.41
CA TRP A 465 15.14 -14.41 6.80
C TRP A 465 16.09 -14.12 7.97
N ASN A 466 16.94 -13.09 7.85
CA ASN A 466 17.83 -12.63 8.91
C ASN A 466 18.19 -11.15 8.71
N CYS A 467 17.73 -10.29 9.62
CA CYS A 467 17.95 -8.84 9.57
C CYS A 467 19.26 -8.40 10.26
N ARG A 468 19.91 -9.28 11.03
CA ARG A 468 21.12 -9.03 11.81
C ARG A 468 22.40 -9.43 11.07
N ARG A 469 22.46 -9.15 9.77
CA ARG A 469 23.65 -9.36 8.93
C ARG A 469 24.61 -8.17 9.05
N ASP A 470 25.91 -8.45 9.03
CA ASP A 470 26.93 -7.39 9.07
C ASP A 470 26.82 -6.49 7.83
N ARG A 471 26.87 -5.18 8.04
CA ARG A 471 26.67 -4.22 6.96
C ARG A 471 27.76 -4.29 5.89
N SER A 472 29.01 -4.59 6.27
CA SER A 472 30.12 -4.69 5.32
C SER A 472 29.93 -5.88 4.39
N ASP A 473 29.47 -7.02 4.94
CA ASP A 473 29.16 -8.21 4.16
C ASP A 473 27.96 -7.98 3.23
N GLU A 474 26.94 -7.26 3.69
CA GLU A 474 25.78 -6.90 2.86
C GLU A 474 26.18 -5.99 1.70
N ILE A 475 27.08 -5.02 1.91
CA ILE A 475 27.62 -4.20 0.81
C ILE A 475 28.29 -5.09 -0.23
N LEU A 476 29.14 -6.03 0.18
CA LEU A 476 29.81 -6.95 -0.74
C LEU A 476 28.82 -7.85 -1.49
N TYR A 477 27.81 -8.37 -0.78
CA TYR A 477 26.75 -9.19 -1.37
C TYR A 477 26.00 -8.42 -2.45
N TRP A 478 25.49 -7.23 -2.15
CA TRP A 478 24.70 -6.45 -3.11
C TRP A 478 25.52 -5.93 -4.28
N ASN A 479 26.77 -5.53 -4.05
CA ASN A 479 27.70 -5.18 -5.12
C ASN A 479 27.89 -6.36 -6.09
N ALA A 480 28.05 -7.58 -5.58
CA ALA A 480 28.17 -8.78 -6.41
C ALA A 480 26.88 -9.07 -7.18
N ARG A 481 25.70 -9.02 -6.52
CA ARG A 481 24.40 -9.28 -7.17
C ARG A 481 24.10 -8.28 -8.28
N LEU A 482 24.36 -6.99 -8.06
CA LEU A 482 24.18 -5.94 -9.06
C LEU A 482 25.20 -6.05 -10.19
N GLY A 483 26.45 -6.40 -9.86
CA GLY A 483 27.50 -6.67 -10.83
C GLY A 483 27.15 -7.83 -11.74
N ASP A 484 26.66 -8.93 -11.18
CA ASP A 484 26.11 -10.05 -11.93
C ASP A 484 24.98 -9.56 -12.84
N TYR A 485 23.95 -8.91 -12.30
CA TYR A 485 22.76 -8.47 -13.05
C TYR A 485 23.13 -7.63 -14.29
N TYR A 486 23.93 -6.58 -14.12
CA TYR A 486 24.32 -5.64 -15.17
C TYR A 486 25.60 -6.04 -15.95
N GLY A 487 26.25 -7.14 -15.57
CA GLY A 487 27.47 -7.63 -16.20
C GLY A 487 28.66 -6.67 -16.03
N MET A 488 28.93 -6.25 -14.80
CA MET A 488 30.06 -5.38 -14.44
C MET A 488 30.76 -5.90 -13.18
N ASP A 489 32.01 -5.49 -12.96
CA ASP A 489 32.73 -5.84 -11.74
C ASP A 489 32.02 -5.32 -10.49
N ALA A 490 32.05 -6.08 -9.40
CA ALA A 490 31.39 -5.72 -8.14
C ALA A 490 31.84 -4.35 -7.60
N SER A 491 33.11 -3.97 -7.82
CA SER A 491 33.62 -2.64 -7.43
C SER A 491 32.96 -1.49 -8.21
N VAL A 492 32.58 -1.70 -9.47
CA VAL A 492 31.83 -0.73 -10.28
C VAL A 492 30.36 -0.75 -9.90
N ALA A 493 29.79 -1.94 -9.70
CA ALA A 493 28.41 -2.13 -9.25
C ALA A 493 28.12 -1.49 -7.87
N ALA A 494 29.16 -1.24 -7.07
CA ALA A 494 29.06 -0.46 -5.85
C ALA A 494 28.40 0.91 -6.07
N ASN A 495 28.62 1.53 -7.23
CA ASN A 495 27.96 2.79 -7.57
C ASN A 495 26.45 2.62 -7.80
N VAL A 496 26.01 1.48 -8.36
CA VAL A 496 24.59 1.19 -8.55
C VAL A 496 23.90 1.00 -7.20
N ARG A 497 24.56 0.30 -6.26
CA ARG A 497 24.07 0.19 -4.87
C ARG A 497 23.96 1.56 -4.21
N VAL A 498 24.99 2.41 -4.33
CA VAL A 498 24.96 3.78 -3.82
C VAL A 498 23.80 4.56 -4.42
N ALA A 499 23.55 4.44 -5.73
CA ALA A 499 22.42 5.10 -6.38
C ALA A 499 21.07 4.73 -5.75
N TYR A 500 20.82 3.43 -5.54
CA TYR A 500 19.60 2.96 -4.86
C TYR A 500 19.50 3.40 -3.40
N GLU A 501 20.61 3.37 -2.65
CA GLU A 501 20.58 3.74 -1.23
C GLU A 501 20.39 5.23 -1.01
N GLU A 502 21.04 6.06 -1.84
CA GLU A 502 20.90 7.52 -1.77
C GLU A 502 19.53 7.97 -2.27
N SER A 503 19.08 7.53 -3.45
CA SER A 503 17.74 7.86 -3.93
C SER A 503 16.64 7.28 -3.04
N GLY A 504 16.93 6.15 -2.39
CA GLY A 504 16.03 5.45 -1.49
C GLY A 504 15.58 6.27 -0.28
N GLU A 505 16.33 7.30 0.11
CA GLU A 505 16.00 8.20 1.23
C GLU A 505 15.10 9.39 0.83
N ILE A 506 14.98 9.69 -0.46
CA ILE A 506 14.30 10.91 -0.95
C ILE A 506 12.80 10.89 -0.63
N ALA A 507 12.08 9.90 -1.15
CA ALA A 507 10.63 9.80 -0.97
C ALA A 507 10.22 9.55 0.50
N PRO A 508 10.89 8.67 1.28
CA PRO A 508 10.58 8.49 2.69
C PRO A 508 10.74 9.78 3.51
N LYS A 509 11.85 10.51 3.34
CA LYS A 509 12.12 11.77 4.07
C LYS A 509 11.14 12.87 3.70
N LEU A 510 10.86 13.05 2.40
CA LEU A 510 9.93 14.09 1.96
C LEU A 510 8.51 13.82 2.44
N LEU A 511 8.04 12.56 2.38
CA LEU A 511 6.67 12.25 2.85
C LEU A 511 6.53 12.50 4.36
N ARG A 512 7.41 11.94 5.20
CA ARG A 512 7.25 12.08 6.66
C ARG A 512 7.36 13.51 7.14
N ARG A 513 8.07 14.36 6.40
CA ARG A 513 8.31 15.75 6.81
C ARG A 513 7.27 16.73 6.27
N PHE A 514 6.77 16.51 5.05
CA PHE A 514 5.91 17.46 4.33
C PHE A 514 4.57 16.88 3.86
N GLY A 515 4.38 15.56 3.89
CA GLY A 515 3.19 14.89 3.40
C GLY A 515 1.93 15.29 4.16
N ILE A 516 0.79 15.21 3.47
CA ILE A 516 -0.53 15.36 4.07
C ILE A 516 -0.97 14.04 4.71
N THR A 517 -0.65 12.92 4.07
CA THR A 517 -1.01 11.58 4.52
C THR A 517 -0.02 10.55 4.00
N GLU A 518 0.07 9.39 4.68
CA GLU A 518 0.77 8.20 4.17
C GLU A 518 -0.09 7.37 3.20
N GLY A 519 -1.40 7.67 3.14
CA GLY A 519 -2.37 7.02 2.27
C GLY A 519 -2.16 7.32 0.78
N ASN A 520 -2.60 6.41 -0.10
CA ASN A 520 -2.62 6.62 -1.56
C ASN A 520 -3.59 7.71 -2.03
N ARG A 521 -4.33 8.34 -1.11
CA ARG A 521 -4.92 9.67 -1.29
C ARG A 521 -3.87 10.69 -1.75
N GLN A 522 -2.60 10.49 -1.41
CA GLN A 522 -1.46 11.30 -1.88
C GLN A 522 -0.55 10.52 -2.84
N THR A 523 -0.20 11.17 -3.96
CA THR A 523 0.87 10.75 -4.88
C THR A 523 2.07 11.69 -4.72
N LEU A 524 3.01 11.36 -3.84
CA LEU A 524 4.12 12.27 -3.49
C LEU A 524 4.92 12.72 -4.72
N LEU A 525 5.29 11.78 -5.60
CA LEU A 525 6.23 12.03 -6.70
C LEU A 525 5.64 12.87 -7.83
N LEU A 526 4.34 13.21 -7.78
CA LEU A 526 3.75 14.25 -8.63
C LEU A 526 4.03 15.67 -8.11
N GLY A 527 4.48 15.83 -6.86
CA GLY A 527 4.76 17.10 -6.23
C GLY A 527 3.67 17.56 -5.27
N MET A 528 3.81 18.79 -4.77
CA MET A 528 2.84 19.44 -3.87
C MET A 528 2.65 20.90 -4.29
N PHE A 529 1.46 21.44 -4.04
CA PHE A 529 1.19 22.87 -4.18
C PHE A 529 1.76 23.65 -2.99
N MET A 530 2.12 24.92 -3.19
CA MET A 530 2.48 25.86 -2.13
C MET A 530 1.39 25.94 -1.06
N SER A 531 0.11 25.92 -1.47
CA SER A 531 -1.03 25.89 -0.54
C SER A 531 -0.97 24.72 0.43
N GLN A 532 -0.47 23.55 0.00
CA GLN A 532 -0.34 22.36 0.85
C GLN A 532 0.83 22.47 1.83
N LEU A 533 1.86 23.26 1.52
CA LEU A 533 3.00 23.50 2.39
C LEU A 533 2.71 24.58 3.44
N VAL A 534 1.99 25.66 3.07
CA VAL A 534 1.70 26.79 3.97
C VAL A 534 0.41 26.60 4.78
N ASN A 535 -0.49 25.74 4.34
CA ASN A 535 -1.75 25.43 5.02
C ASN A 535 -2.08 23.91 4.96
N PRO A 536 -1.20 23.03 5.49
CA PRO A 536 -1.36 21.58 5.34
C PRO A 536 -2.63 21.04 6.03
N TYR A 537 -3.06 21.65 7.14
CA TYR A 537 -4.26 21.19 7.87
C TYR A 537 -5.56 21.37 7.08
N LYS A 538 -5.61 22.28 6.09
CA LYS A 538 -6.75 22.41 5.16
C LYS A 538 -7.00 21.13 4.36
N TYR A 539 -5.96 20.35 4.10
CA TYR A 539 -6.01 19.13 3.31
C TYR A 539 -6.17 17.85 4.15
N THR A 540 -6.53 18.01 5.44
CA THR A 540 -6.74 16.92 6.41
C THR A 540 -5.50 16.06 6.61
N ILE A 541 -4.67 16.42 7.59
CA ILE A 541 -3.57 15.54 8.03
C ILE A 541 -4.15 14.37 8.83
N TYR A 542 -3.77 13.14 8.46
CA TYR A 542 -4.27 11.94 9.13
C TYR A 542 -3.70 11.81 10.57
N PRO A 543 -4.52 11.61 11.61
CA PRO A 543 -4.03 11.52 12.99
C PRO A 543 -3.07 10.36 13.22
N GLY A 544 -1.96 10.62 13.94
CA GLY A 544 -0.93 9.62 14.23
C GLY A 544 0.16 9.52 13.18
N PHE A 545 -0.03 10.09 11.99
CA PHE A 545 0.95 10.04 10.90
C PHE A 545 2.29 10.68 11.31
N TYR A 546 2.28 11.97 11.63
CA TYR A 546 3.49 12.70 12.05
C TYR A 546 4.05 12.23 13.40
N GLU A 547 3.21 11.64 14.24
CA GLU A 547 3.60 11.10 15.53
C GLU A 547 4.26 9.72 15.43
N SER A 548 4.09 8.99 14.31
CA SER A 548 4.50 7.58 14.21
C SER A 548 5.44 7.25 13.04
N CYS A 549 5.38 7.99 11.94
CA CYS A 549 6.02 7.63 10.67
C CYS A 549 7.46 8.13 10.49
N GLY A 550 8.18 8.36 11.59
CA GLY A 550 9.61 8.71 11.59
C GLY A 550 10.05 9.43 12.85
N PRO A 551 11.25 10.03 12.86
CA PRO A 551 11.75 10.81 13.98
C PRO A 551 10.78 11.91 14.42
N GLU A 552 10.88 12.35 15.68
CA GLU A 552 10.22 13.59 16.11
C GLU A 552 10.72 14.74 15.26
N GLY A 553 9.87 15.71 14.94
CA GLY A 553 10.30 16.94 14.28
C GLY A 553 9.15 17.83 13.83
N GLU A 554 9.48 18.92 13.14
CA GLU A 554 8.58 20.05 12.92
C GLU A 554 8.11 20.17 11.47
N LYS A 555 6.81 20.37 11.26
CA LYS A 555 6.28 20.80 9.94
C LYS A 555 6.84 22.18 9.60
N LEU A 556 6.80 22.56 8.32
CA LEU A 556 7.27 23.88 7.89
C LEU A 556 6.56 25.03 8.64
N ILE A 557 5.25 24.92 8.82
CA ILE A 557 4.44 25.90 9.56
C ILE A 557 4.84 26.02 11.03
N GLU A 558 5.17 24.90 11.68
CA GLU A 558 5.60 24.85 13.09
C GLU A 558 7.00 25.43 13.24
N TYR A 559 7.91 25.10 12.32
CA TYR A 559 9.25 25.65 12.24
C TYR A 559 9.22 27.19 12.11
N VAL A 560 8.47 27.72 11.15
CA VAL A 560 8.39 29.18 10.94
C VAL A 560 7.71 29.88 12.12
N GLU A 561 6.64 29.30 12.67
CA GLU A 561 6.00 29.83 13.88
C GLU A 561 6.99 29.94 15.06
N LYS A 562 7.80 28.90 15.28
CA LYS A 562 8.81 28.90 16.34
C LYS A 562 9.90 29.93 16.12
N GLU A 563 10.37 30.13 14.89
CA GLU A 563 11.33 31.19 14.55
C GLU A 563 10.79 32.57 14.95
N TRP A 564 9.55 32.87 14.57
CA TRP A 564 8.90 34.16 14.88
C TRP A 564 8.62 34.33 16.37
N LYS A 565 8.28 33.24 17.06
CA LYS A 565 8.08 33.22 18.53
C LYS A 565 9.38 33.09 19.32
N ARG A 566 10.54 32.96 18.65
CA ARG A 566 11.86 32.73 19.25
C ARG A 566 11.88 31.52 20.19
N GLN A 567 11.23 30.45 19.77
CA GLN A 567 11.16 29.18 20.49
C GLN A 567 12.21 28.20 19.96
N PRO A 568 12.74 27.30 20.82
CA PRO A 568 13.72 26.32 20.37
C PRO A 568 13.09 25.28 19.44
N HIS A 569 13.87 24.89 18.43
CA HIS A 569 13.55 23.79 17.52
C HIS A 569 13.86 22.43 18.16
N VAL A 570 13.08 21.41 17.80
CA VAL A 570 13.22 20.03 18.31
C VAL A 570 13.09 19.03 17.17
N GLY A 571 13.97 18.03 17.13
CA GLY A 571 13.89 16.90 16.21
C GLY A 571 14.32 17.22 14.78
N GLU A 572 13.77 16.46 13.83
CA GLU A 572 14.02 16.56 12.38
C GLU A 572 13.38 17.84 11.80
N LEU A 573 14.20 18.72 11.24
CA LEU A 573 13.77 20.03 10.77
C LEU A 573 13.52 20.04 9.25
N PRO A 574 12.54 20.82 8.77
CA PRO A 574 12.13 20.79 7.37
C PRO A 574 13.23 21.30 6.43
N LEU A 575 13.98 22.34 6.81
CA LEU A 575 15.04 22.90 5.98
C LEU A 575 16.25 21.96 5.87
N ASP A 576 16.56 21.22 6.93
CA ASP A 576 17.62 20.21 6.92
C ASP A 576 17.24 19.06 5.98
N ILE A 577 15.98 18.63 6.00
CA ILE A 577 15.51 17.53 5.15
C ILE A 577 15.57 17.87 3.67
N VAL A 578 15.10 19.06 3.25
CA VAL A 578 15.20 19.43 1.83
C VAL A 578 16.64 19.68 1.38
N GLN A 579 17.55 19.97 2.31
CA GLN A 579 18.99 20.05 2.01
C GLN A 579 19.58 18.64 1.83
N GLN A 580 19.30 17.71 2.74
CA GLN A 580 19.74 16.32 2.62
C GLN A 580 19.21 15.66 1.35
N VAL A 581 17.97 15.93 0.98
CA VAL A 581 17.31 15.30 -0.17
C VAL A 581 17.92 15.73 -1.52
N ILE A 582 18.37 16.97 -1.67
CA ILE A 582 19.13 17.35 -2.89
C ILE A 582 20.51 16.69 -2.92
N GLU A 583 21.18 16.55 -1.78
CA GLU A 583 22.46 15.84 -1.69
C GLU A 583 22.31 14.34 -2.02
N HIS A 584 21.23 13.71 -1.56
CA HIS A 584 20.87 12.35 -1.94
C HIS A 584 20.66 12.24 -3.46
N GLY A 585 19.91 13.16 -4.07
CA GLY A 585 19.69 13.20 -5.52
C GLY A 585 21.00 13.36 -6.30
N ASP A 586 21.88 14.26 -5.87
CA ASP A 586 23.17 14.49 -6.52
C ASP A 586 24.11 13.29 -6.41
N ARG A 587 24.20 12.67 -5.22
CA ARG A 587 25.01 11.45 -5.02
C ARG A 587 24.46 10.27 -5.82
N ALA A 588 23.15 10.12 -5.90
CA ALA A 588 22.52 9.05 -6.68
C ALA A 588 22.82 9.17 -8.18
N VAL A 589 22.65 10.37 -8.75
CA VAL A 589 22.97 10.64 -10.16
C VAL A 589 24.45 10.45 -10.44
N ALA A 590 25.34 11.02 -9.61
CA ALA A 590 26.78 10.88 -9.78
C ALA A 590 27.22 9.41 -9.78
N ALA A 591 26.64 8.60 -8.89
CA ALA A 591 26.95 7.18 -8.80
C ALA A 591 26.45 6.40 -10.02
N VAL A 592 25.17 6.53 -10.39
CA VAL A 592 24.63 5.77 -11.54
C VAL A 592 25.32 6.17 -12.86
N ASP A 593 25.64 7.45 -13.06
CA ASP A 593 26.36 7.92 -14.24
C ASP A 593 27.78 7.33 -14.31
N ALA A 594 28.46 7.19 -13.17
CA ALA A 594 29.79 6.58 -13.10
C ALA A 594 29.82 5.08 -13.44
N ALA A 595 28.70 4.37 -13.28
CA ALA A 595 28.60 2.95 -13.64
C ALA A 595 28.30 2.71 -15.12
N GLY A 596 27.68 3.67 -15.82
CA GLY A 596 27.03 3.45 -17.11
C GLY A 596 27.93 2.88 -18.22
N GLU A 597 29.16 3.36 -18.35
CA GLU A 597 30.07 2.90 -19.42
C GLU A 597 30.50 1.43 -19.31
N LYS A 598 30.30 0.80 -18.15
CA LYS A 598 30.76 -0.57 -17.85
C LYS A 598 29.66 -1.62 -17.90
N VAL A 599 28.42 -1.23 -18.18
CA VAL A 599 27.27 -2.15 -18.27
C VAL A 599 27.41 -3.02 -19.52
N THR A 600 27.31 -4.34 -19.37
CA THR A 600 27.36 -5.29 -20.50
C THR A 600 26.10 -6.11 -20.68
N ARG A 601 25.25 -6.22 -19.65
CA ARG A 601 23.96 -6.93 -19.68
C ARG A 601 22.85 -6.03 -19.14
N ASN A 602 21.61 -6.30 -19.52
CA ASN A 602 20.42 -5.53 -19.08
C ASN A 602 20.60 -4.02 -19.27
N LYS A 603 21.21 -3.61 -20.39
CA LYS A 603 21.56 -2.21 -20.68
C LYS A 603 20.34 -1.30 -20.68
N ASP A 604 19.26 -1.72 -21.33
CA ASP A 604 18.05 -0.90 -21.42
C ASP A 604 17.42 -0.68 -20.05
N GLU A 605 17.46 -1.70 -19.19
CA GLU A 605 17.01 -1.58 -17.79
C GLU A 605 17.90 -0.65 -16.98
N PHE A 606 19.21 -0.73 -17.18
CA PHE A 606 20.15 0.19 -16.54
C PHE A 606 19.89 1.65 -16.95
N GLU A 607 19.63 1.92 -18.23
CA GLU A 607 19.33 3.28 -18.69
C GLU A 607 18.00 3.80 -18.12
N ARG A 608 17.00 2.92 -17.90
CA ARG A 608 15.78 3.31 -17.18
C ARG A 608 16.05 3.61 -15.71
N LEU A 609 16.84 2.77 -15.02
CA LEU A 609 17.30 3.06 -13.65
C LEU A 609 18.04 4.39 -13.58
N ARG A 610 18.92 4.65 -14.54
CA ARG A 610 19.65 5.91 -14.66
C ARG A 610 18.68 7.08 -14.81
N ASN A 611 17.72 7.00 -15.73
CA ASN A 611 16.68 8.00 -15.90
C ASN A 611 15.91 8.26 -14.60
N ASP A 612 15.56 7.21 -13.84
CA ASP A 612 14.87 7.34 -12.55
C ASP A 612 15.70 8.14 -11.53
N MET A 613 17.03 7.94 -11.47
CA MET A 613 17.88 8.72 -10.57
C MET A 613 17.90 10.21 -10.95
N HIS A 614 17.93 10.52 -12.26
CA HIS A 614 17.81 11.89 -12.74
C HIS A 614 16.42 12.47 -12.42
N CYS A 615 15.35 11.70 -12.55
CA CYS A 615 14.00 12.10 -12.14
C CYS A 615 13.94 12.41 -10.63
N TYR A 616 14.51 11.55 -9.78
CA TYR A 616 14.59 11.79 -8.34
C TYR A 616 15.35 13.07 -8.00
N ARG A 617 16.47 13.36 -8.69
CA ARG A 617 17.22 14.62 -8.49
C ARG A 617 16.37 15.83 -8.89
N GLU A 618 15.79 15.84 -10.09
CA GLU A 618 14.97 16.98 -10.52
C GLU A 618 13.75 17.19 -9.61
N PHE A 619 13.13 16.10 -9.13
CA PHE A 619 12.08 16.17 -8.11
C PHE A 619 12.57 16.78 -6.79
N ALA A 620 13.71 16.32 -6.28
CA ALA A 620 14.32 16.83 -5.05
C ALA A 620 14.60 18.34 -5.12
N TYR A 621 15.20 18.82 -6.22
CA TYR A 621 15.47 20.24 -6.43
C TYR A 621 14.18 21.06 -6.60
N ALA A 622 13.20 20.56 -7.36
CA ALA A 622 11.90 21.22 -7.48
C ALA A 622 11.22 21.39 -6.12
N PHE A 623 11.25 20.35 -5.28
CA PHE A 623 10.67 20.36 -3.94
C PHE A 623 11.45 21.30 -2.99
N HIS A 624 12.78 21.28 -3.04
CA HIS A 624 13.67 22.12 -2.23
C HIS A 624 13.38 23.61 -2.42
N PHE A 625 13.33 24.07 -3.67
CA PHE A 625 13.05 25.48 -3.96
C PHE A 625 11.60 25.85 -3.59
N LYS A 626 10.64 24.95 -3.79
CA LYS A 626 9.24 25.19 -3.40
C LYS A 626 9.08 25.33 -1.89
N VAL A 627 9.77 24.52 -1.08
CA VAL A 627 9.77 24.65 0.39
C VAL A 627 10.42 25.95 0.85
N LYS A 628 11.53 26.36 0.23
CA LYS A 628 12.15 27.67 0.53
C LYS A 628 11.22 28.84 0.18
N ALA A 629 10.50 28.77 -0.94
CA ALA A 629 9.47 29.75 -1.27
C ALA A 629 8.33 29.75 -0.24
N ALA A 630 7.83 28.58 0.16
CA ALA A 630 6.76 28.45 1.15
C ALA A 630 7.16 29.01 2.52
N LYS A 631 8.43 28.85 2.93
CA LYS A 631 8.97 29.50 4.14
C LYS A 631 8.81 31.02 4.08
N LEU A 632 9.19 31.65 2.97
CA LEU A 632 9.08 33.11 2.81
C LEU A 632 7.62 33.58 2.80
N VAL A 633 6.71 32.80 2.21
CA VAL A 633 5.27 33.10 2.28
C VAL A 633 4.75 33.02 3.72
N LEU A 634 5.24 32.06 4.52
CA LEU A 634 4.94 31.97 5.94
C LEU A 634 5.59 33.11 6.73
N ASP A 635 6.81 33.53 6.40
CA ASP A 635 7.44 34.70 7.01
C ASP A 635 6.60 35.96 6.77
N TYR A 636 6.07 36.14 5.56
CA TYR A 636 5.09 37.19 5.28
C TYR A 636 3.83 37.05 6.13
N GLN A 637 3.33 35.84 6.37
CA GLN A 637 2.16 35.62 7.24
C GLN A 637 2.35 36.26 8.61
N TRP A 638 3.54 36.11 9.20
CA TRP A 638 3.89 36.62 10.52
C TRP A 638 4.36 38.07 10.53
N GLY A 639 5.27 38.43 9.61
CA GLY A 639 5.93 39.73 9.57
C GLY A 639 5.27 40.79 8.69
N LYS A 640 4.40 40.38 7.76
CA LYS A 640 3.74 41.22 6.75
C LYS A 640 4.71 42.04 5.88
N ASN A 641 5.96 41.60 5.78
CA ASN A 641 7.01 42.21 4.98
C ASN A 641 6.88 41.77 3.51
N MET A 642 6.45 42.69 2.64
CA MET A 642 6.18 42.39 1.23
C MET A 642 7.38 41.81 0.48
N LYS A 643 8.59 42.17 0.92
CA LYS A 643 9.84 41.66 0.33
C LYS A 643 9.92 40.13 0.39
N ASP A 644 9.38 39.49 1.43
CA ASP A 644 9.40 38.04 1.55
C ASP A 644 8.60 37.38 0.41
N LEU A 645 7.45 37.95 0.03
CA LEU A 645 6.65 37.48 -1.11
C LEU A 645 7.37 37.71 -2.45
N GLU A 646 8.07 38.83 -2.60
CA GLU A 646 8.85 39.13 -3.80
C GLU A 646 10.03 38.16 -3.96
N GLU A 647 10.73 37.83 -2.86
CA GLU A 647 11.84 36.88 -2.84
C GLU A 647 11.37 35.42 -3.01
N ALA A 648 10.10 35.11 -2.71
CA ALA A 648 9.52 33.79 -2.99
C ALA A 648 9.35 33.52 -4.50
N VAL A 649 9.14 34.55 -5.32
CA VAL A 649 8.93 34.42 -6.78
C VAL A 649 10.08 33.71 -7.50
N PRO A 650 11.35 34.17 -7.40
CA PRO A 650 12.46 33.51 -8.10
C PRO A 650 12.69 32.06 -7.62
N LEU A 651 12.35 31.73 -6.37
CA LEU A 651 12.42 30.35 -5.88
C LEU A 651 11.33 29.47 -6.50
N MET A 652 10.10 29.98 -6.66
CA MET A 652 9.05 29.26 -7.39
C MET A 652 9.41 29.07 -8.88
N GLU A 653 10.06 30.06 -9.50
CA GLU A 653 10.56 29.94 -10.88
C GLU A 653 11.64 28.86 -11.01
N GLN A 654 12.60 28.80 -10.08
CA GLN A 654 13.61 27.74 -10.02
C GLN A 654 12.98 26.36 -9.79
N SER A 655 11.99 26.26 -8.89
CA SER A 655 11.21 25.05 -8.68
C SER A 655 10.57 24.55 -9.98
N LEU A 656 9.94 25.45 -10.74
CA LEU A 656 9.33 25.13 -12.04
C LEU A 656 10.36 24.77 -13.11
N GLU A 657 11.57 25.34 -13.10
CA GLU A 657 12.63 24.95 -14.03
C GLU A 657 12.97 23.45 -13.88
N HIS A 658 13.17 23.01 -12.63
CA HIS A 658 13.42 21.59 -12.33
C HIS A 658 12.19 20.72 -12.62
N TYR A 659 10.98 21.20 -12.31
CA TYR A 659 9.76 20.44 -12.60
C TYR A 659 9.54 20.26 -14.11
N ARG A 660 9.89 21.25 -14.95
CA ARG A 660 9.86 21.11 -16.42
C ARG A 660 10.84 20.03 -16.90
N LYS A 661 12.05 20.00 -16.35
CA LYS A 661 13.04 18.94 -16.64
C LYS A 661 12.50 17.56 -16.22
N LEU A 662 11.86 17.45 -15.06
CA LEU A 662 11.20 16.22 -14.61
C LEU A 662 10.08 15.78 -15.57
N ALA A 663 9.23 16.70 -16.01
CA ALA A 663 8.19 16.41 -17.00
C ALA A 663 8.79 15.94 -18.33
N ASP A 664 9.91 16.53 -18.77
CA ASP A 664 10.63 16.11 -19.97
C ASP A 664 11.28 14.72 -19.83
N LEU A 665 11.86 14.40 -18.67
CA LEU A 665 12.44 13.09 -18.39
C LEU A 665 11.38 11.98 -18.34
N THR A 666 10.14 12.31 -17.99
CA THR A 666 9.08 11.31 -17.77
C THR A 666 8.12 11.13 -18.94
N LYS A 667 7.92 12.14 -19.80
CA LYS A 667 6.90 12.13 -20.87
C LYS A 667 6.93 10.92 -21.81
N GLU A 668 8.12 10.42 -22.14
CA GLU A 668 8.30 9.24 -23.00
C GLU A 668 8.69 7.96 -22.24
N HIS A 669 8.92 8.06 -20.93
CA HIS A 669 9.43 6.94 -20.11
C HIS A 669 8.40 6.38 -19.14
N TYR A 670 7.29 7.09 -18.88
CA TYR A 670 6.24 6.65 -17.97
C TYR A 670 4.83 6.92 -18.51
N TYR A 671 3.91 5.98 -18.26
CA TYR A 671 2.49 6.15 -18.57
C TYR A 671 1.76 7.05 -17.54
N TYR A 672 2.15 6.93 -16.28
CA TYR A 672 1.54 7.62 -15.13
C TYR A 672 2.45 7.52 -13.90
N ALA A 673 2.13 8.29 -12.86
CA ALA A 673 2.71 8.17 -11.53
C ALA A 673 1.89 7.24 -10.64
N ASN A 674 0.66 7.63 -10.28
CA ASN A 674 -0.23 6.81 -9.46
C ASN A 674 -0.93 5.70 -10.25
N SER A 675 -0.91 4.48 -9.71
CA SER A 675 -1.68 3.37 -10.28
C SER A 675 -3.14 3.36 -9.82
N MET A 676 -3.47 3.93 -8.65
CA MET A 676 -4.87 4.22 -8.28
C MET A 676 -5.35 5.49 -8.98
N GLN A 677 -6.21 5.35 -9.99
CA GLN A 677 -6.57 6.43 -10.93
C GLN A 677 -8.04 6.83 -10.78
N THR A 678 -8.44 7.07 -9.53
CA THR A 678 -9.84 7.28 -9.14
C THR A 678 -10.01 8.52 -8.26
N VAL A 679 -11.27 8.84 -7.96
CA VAL A 679 -11.69 10.00 -7.15
C VAL A 679 -11.12 10.03 -5.73
N GLN A 680 -10.62 8.90 -5.23
CA GLN A 680 -9.97 8.76 -3.91
C GLN A 680 -8.61 9.48 -3.86
N ARG A 681 -7.92 9.65 -4.99
CA ARG A 681 -6.63 10.37 -5.03
C ARG A 681 -6.91 11.87 -4.99
N ARG A 682 -6.50 12.57 -3.93
CA ARG A 682 -6.79 14.01 -3.72
C ARG A 682 -5.55 14.91 -3.72
N ILE A 683 -4.37 14.37 -3.41
CA ILE A 683 -3.13 15.13 -3.27
C ILE A 683 -2.12 14.67 -4.34
N PRO A 684 -1.52 15.57 -5.14
CA PRO A 684 -1.62 17.03 -5.06
C PRO A 684 -2.96 17.63 -5.52
N ILE A 685 -3.73 16.92 -6.36
CA ILE A 685 -5.05 17.33 -6.85
C ILE A 685 -5.91 16.09 -7.10
N GLY A 686 -7.22 16.25 -7.35
CA GLY A 686 -8.13 15.16 -7.70
C GLY A 686 -7.62 14.26 -8.85
N GLY A 687 -7.69 12.94 -8.67
CA GLY A 687 -7.36 11.90 -9.66
C GLY A 687 -8.58 11.33 -10.39
N ASP A 688 -9.68 12.07 -10.35
CA ASP A 688 -10.99 11.75 -10.91
C ASP A 688 -10.87 11.30 -12.37
N ASP A 689 -11.52 10.19 -12.73
CA ASP A 689 -11.50 9.58 -14.07
C ASP A 689 -10.10 9.36 -14.68
N GLY A 690 -9.09 9.19 -13.82
CA GLY A 690 -7.69 9.01 -14.21
C GLY A 690 -7.02 10.28 -14.73
N HIS A 691 -7.53 11.46 -14.40
CA HIS A 691 -6.85 12.73 -14.67
C HIS A 691 -5.72 13.02 -13.67
N ASN A 692 -4.83 13.96 -14.04
CA ASN A 692 -3.75 14.46 -13.18
C ASN A 692 -2.84 13.33 -12.67
N LYS A 693 -2.53 12.36 -13.52
CA LYS A 693 -1.70 11.20 -13.19
C LYS A 693 -0.29 11.30 -13.78
N THR A 694 0.02 12.36 -14.52
CA THR A 694 1.32 12.58 -15.15
C THR A 694 1.93 13.92 -14.73
N TRP A 695 3.26 14.00 -14.71
CA TRP A 695 3.97 15.26 -14.45
C TRP A 695 3.64 16.35 -15.48
N GLY A 696 3.38 15.98 -16.74
CA GLY A 696 2.94 16.93 -17.77
C GLY A 696 1.60 17.61 -17.44
N GLU A 697 0.62 16.85 -16.93
CA GLU A 697 -0.65 17.43 -16.46
C GLU A 697 -0.43 18.34 -15.25
N LEU A 698 0.43 17.95 -14.31
CA LEU A 698 0.69 18.73 -13.09
C LEU A 698 1.51 20.00 -13.35
N LEU A 699 2.39 19.99 -14.36
CA LEU A 699 3.15 21.17 -14.76
C LEU A 699 2.23 22.35 -15.10
N VAL A 700 1.11 22.10 -15.80
CA VAL A 700 0.12 23.14 -16.16
C VAL A 700 -0.43 23.81 -14.89
N HIS A 701 -0.74 23.02 -13.86
CA HIS A 701 -1.27 23.54 -12.60
C HIS A 701 -0.22 24.30 -11.80
N TYR A 702 1.04 23.86 -11.79
CA TYR A 702 2.12 24.57 -11.09
C TYR A 702 2.53 25.87 -11.79
N GLU A 703 2.45 25.94 -13.12
CA GLU A 703 2.62 27.19 -13.85
C GLU A 703 1.50 28.17 -13.51
N LYS A 704 0.26 27.68 -13.42
CA LYS A 704 -0.89 28.50 -13.01
C LYS A 704 -0.78 29.00 -11.57
N GLU A 705 -0.29 28.16 -10.66
CA GLU A 705 0.00 28.52 -9.26
C GLU A 705 0.96 29.73 -9.17
N LEU A 706 2.03 29.76 -9.97
CA LEU A 706 2.96 30.89 -10.01
C LEU A 706 2.33 32.16 -10.63
N GLU A 707 1.54 32.01 -11.69
CA GLU A 707 0.82 33.12 -12.32
C GLU A 707 -0.13 33.81 -11.32
N ASN A 708 -0.93 33.00 -10.61
CA ASN A 708 -1.84 33.47 -9.56
C ASN A 708 -1.06 34.18 -8.44
N PHE A 709 0.03 33.58 -7.97
CA PHE A 709 0.88 34.17 -6.93
C PHE A 709 1.42 35.55 -7.31
N LYS A 710 1.98 35.69 -8.52
CA LYS A 710 2.48 36.99 -9.03
C LYS A 710 1.36 38.03 -9.14
N SER A 711 0.19 37.62 -9.61
CA SER A 711 -0.98 38.49 -9.76
C SER A 711 -1.48 38.98 -8.39
N ASN A 712 -1.56 38.09 -7.39
CA ASN A 712 -1.98 38.42 -6.04
C ASN A 712 -0.96 39.31 -5.30
N ILE A 713 0.34 39.18 -5.57
CA ILE A 713 1.35 40.13 -5.08
C ILE A 713 1.11 41.53 -5.66
N ALA A 714 0.83 41.64 -6.97
CA ALA A 714 0.56 42.93 -7.59
C ALA A 714 -0.68 43.59 -6.98
N LEU A 715 -1.77 42.83 -6.79
CA LEU A 715 -2.98 43.30 -6.13
C LEU A 715 -2.71 43.80 -4.70
N LEU A 716 -1.91 43.08 -3.92
CA LEU A 716 -1.55 43.49 -2.56
C LEU A 716 -0.75 44.79 -2.52
N LYS A 717 0.11 45.04 -3.52
CA LYS A 717 0.85 46.31 -3.65
C LYS A 717 -0.10 47.47 -3.93
N GLU A 718 -1.01 47.29 -4.89
CA GLU A 718 -2.03 48.30 -5.22
C GLU A 718 -2.94 48.61 -4.02
N GLN A 719 -3.29 47.60 -3.22
CA GLN A 719 -4.05 47.77 -1.98
C GLN A 719 -3.26 48.56 -0.91
N LYS A 720 -1.97 48.28 -0.71
CA LYS A 720 -1.12 49.04 0.21
C LYS A 720 -0.94 50.50 -0.22
N GLU A 721 -0.99 50.78 -1.52
CA GLU A 721 -0.90 52.12 -2.10
C GLU A 721 -2.23 52.90 -2.05
N GLY A 722 -3.31 52.30 -1.52
CA GLY A 722 -4.62 52.94 -1.36
C GLY A 722 -5.46 53.00 -2.64
N ASN A 723 -5.07 52.28 -3.69
CA ASN A 723 -5.70 52.31 -5.01
C ASN A 723 -6.80 51.25 -5.20
N ALA A 724 -6.97 50.31 -4.27
CA ALA A 724 -7.94 49.24 -4.36
C ALA A 724 -8.88 49.18 -3.14
N ILE A 725 -10.19 49.20 -3.41
CA ILE A 725 -11.25 48.98 -2.41
C ILE A 725 -11.21 47.50 -2.01
N LYS A 726 -11.09 47.22 -0.70
CA LYS A 726 -11.32 45.88 -0.14
C LYS A 726 -12.76 45.48 -0.50
N LYS A 727 -12.95 44.65 -1.52
CA LYS A 727 -14.18 43.87 -1.63
C LYS A 727 -14.09 42.82 -0.53
N GLU A 728 -14.66 43.11 0.65
CA GLU A 728 -15.15 42.00 1.46
C GLU A 728 -16.04 41.17 0.54
N ALA A 729 -15.70 39.88 0.39
CA ALA A 729 -16.56 39.00 -0.37
C ALA A 729 -17.95 39.08 0.27
N ASP A 730 -18.94 39.54 -0.49
CA ASP A 730 -20.31 39.63 -0.02
C ASP A 730 -20.80 38.19 0.18
N ILE A 731 -20.72 37.67 1.41
CA ILE A 731 -21.09 36.28 1.72
C ILE A 731 -22.60 36.20 1.74
N THR A 732 -23.17 35.80 0.61
CA THR A 732 -24.61 35.60 0.49
C THR A 732 -25.03 34.27 1.12
N PRO A 733 -26.14 34.23 1.90
CA PRO A 733 -26.74 32.98 2.35
C PRO A 733 -27.08 32.04 1.18
N LEU A 734 -26.87 30.74 1.38
CA LEU A 734 -27.21 29.71 0.40
C LEU A 734 -28.73 29.62 0.26
N ARG A 735 -29.16 29.38 -0.97
CA ARG A 735 -30.56 29.15 -1.31
C ARG A 735 -30.95 27.70 -0.98
N PRO A 736 -32.02 27.48 -0.19
CA PRO A 736 -32.56 26.14 -0.03
C PRO A 736 -33.08 25.59 -1.37
N ALA A 737 -32.70 24.37 -1.71
CA ALA A 737 -33.25 23.65 -2.85
C ALA A 737 -34.64 23.09 -2.52
N ASP A 738 -35.50 23.00 -3.53
CA ASP A 738 -36.77 22.29 -3.42
C ASP A 738 -36.51 20.79 -3.61
N VAL A 739 -36.73 20.00 -2.56
CA VAL A 739 -36.58 18.55 -2.58
C VAL A 739 -37.79 17.88 -1.96
N LYS A 740 -38.22 16.77 -2.57
CA LYS A 740 -39.32 15.96 -2.05
C LYS A 740 -38.78 14.90 -1.10
N LEU A 741 -38.90 15.15 0.21
CA LEU A 741 -38.57 14.16 1.23
C LEU A 741 -39.56 12.99 1.18
N LEU A 742 -39.04 11.76 1.14
CA LEU A 742 -39.85 10.54 1.09
C LEU A 742 -40.29 10.05 2.48
N LYS A 743 -39.70 10.63 3.53
CA LYS A 743 -40.07 10.45 4.94
C LYS A 743 -40.33 11.81 5.57
N ASN A 744 -41.12 11.83 6.65
CA ASN A 744 -41.39 13.06 7.39
C ASN A 744 -40.25 13.32 8.38
N TYR A 745 -39.39 14.29 8.06
CA TYR A 745 -38.34 14.77 8.97
C TYR A 745 -38.78 16.11 9.58
N PRO A 746 -38.80 16.27 10.91
CA PRO A 746 -39.03 17.58 11.52
C PRO A 746 -37.94 18.55 11.04
N THR A 747 -38.34 19.74 10.57
CA THR A 747 -37.41 20.75 10.06
C THR A 747 -37.42 22.03 10.88
N VAL A 748 -36.30 22.75 10.88
CA VAL A 748 -36.14 24.05 11.54
C VAL A 748 -35.30 24.97 10.66
N LYS A 749 -35.57 26.27 10.71
CA LYS A 749 -34.74 27.27 10.02
C LYS A 749 -33.43 27.48 10.78
N LEU A 750 -32.32 27.46 10.04
CA LEU A 750 -31.00 27.75 10.58
C LEU A 750 -30.88 29.25 10.87
N THR A 751 -30.87 29.58 12.15
CA THR A 751 -30.66 30.91 12.71
C THR A 751 -30.04 30.74 14.08
N LYS A 752 -29.38 31.78 14.60
CA LYS A 752 -29.02 31.85 16.01
C LYS A 752 -30.23 31.55 16.91
N GLY A 753 -30.04 30.68 17.89
CA GLY A 753 -31.06 30.23 18.84
C GLY A 753 -31.86 29.00 18.41
N ALA A 754 -31.72 28.53 17.16
CA ALA A 754 -32.39 27.31 16.70
C ALA A 754 -31.91 26.07 17.46
N VAL A 755 -32.78 25.07 17.58
CA VAL A 755 -32.50 23.78 18.22
C VAL A 755 -32.50 22.72 17.13
N LEU A 756 -31.37 22.03 16.96
CA LEU A 756 -31.20 20.99 15.92
C LEU A 756 -31.43 19.57 16.45
N TYR A 757 -31.54 19.42 17.77
CA TYR A 757 -31.80 18.14 18.43
C TYR A 757 -33.04 18.23 19.33
N SER A 758 -34.05 17.43 19.01
CA SER A 758 -35.33 17.37 19.72
C SER A 758 -35.19 16.96 21.19
N ASP A 759 -34.17 16.16 21.52
CA ASP A 759 -33.82 15.67 22.85
C ASP A 759 -32.80 16.54 23.61
N PHE A 760 -32.22 17.57 22.95
CA PHE A 760 -31.35 18.57 23.58
C PHE A 760 -31.88 20.00 23.44
N PRO A 761 -33.04 20.33 24.05
CA PRO A 761 -33.70 21.64 23.87
C PRO A 761 -32.89 22.84 24.38
N ASN A 762 -31.88 22.61 25.23
CA ASN A 762 -31.00 23.64 25.77
C ASN A 762 -29.74 23.88 24.91
N SER A 763 -29.45 23.01 23.94
CA SER A 763 -28.31 23.11 23.03
C SER A 763 -28.70 23.90 21.79
N LYS A 764 -28.76 25.22 21.96
CA LYS A 764 -29.12 26.17 20.90
C LYS A 764 -27.90 26.57 20.07
N ILE A 765 -28.12 26.92 18.80
CA ILE A 765 -27.09 27.53 17.95
C ILE A 765 -26.67 28.88 18.55
N ASP A 766 -25.40 29.01 18.92
CA ASP A 766 -24.81 30.25 19.43
C ASP A 766 -24.24 31.12 18.31
N ALA A 767 -23.65 30.49 17.28
CA ALA A 767 -23.10 31.13 16.09
C ALA A 767 -23.10 30.18 14.89
N ILE A 768 -23.24 30.74 13.69
CA ILE A 768 -23.33 30.00 12.42
C ILE A 768 -22.68 30.80 11.28
N ALA A 769 -22.13 30.10 10.29
CA ALA A 769 -21.57 30.71 9.08
C ALA A 769 -22.67 31.42 8.28
N PRO A 770 -22.44 32.65 7.74
CA PRO A 770 -23.47 33.41 7.02
C PRO A 770 -24.08 32.67 5.82
N GLU A 771 -23.32 31.79 5.17
CA GLU A 771 -23.79 30.93 4.08
C GLU A 771 -24.94 30.01 4.49
N LEU A 772 -25.00 29.63 5.77
CA LEU A 772 -25.98 28.66 6.27
C LEU A 772 -27.22 29.33 6.85
N GLU A 773 -27.23 30.66 6.98
CA GLU A 773 -28.34 31.40 7.55
C GLU A 773 -29.61 31.24 6.68
N GLY A 774 -30.75 30.89 7.28
CA GLY A 774 -32.03 30.71 6.59
C GLY A 774 -32.23 29.36 5.88
N MET A 775 -31.21 28.51 5.83
CA MET A 775 -31.31 27.13 5.34
C MET A 775 -32.31 26.30 6.17
N THR A 776 -32.91 25.27 5.58
CA THR A 776 -33.89 24.40 6.25
C THR A 776 -33.19 23.13 6.75
N ALA A 777 -32.76 23.14 8.01
CA ALA A 777 -32.13 21.99 8.67
C ALA A 777 -33.16 21.01 9.24
N PHE A 778 -32.72 19.80 9.55
CA PHE A 778 -33.53 18.80 10.22
C PHE A 778 -33.33 18.89 11.73
N CYS A 779 -34.41 18.78 12.49
CA CYS A 779 -34.41 18.66 13.95
C CYS A 779 -34.58 17.17 14.30
N LEU A 780 -33.46 16.49 14.49
CA LEU A 780 -33.43 15.03 14.69
C LEU A 780 -33.32 14.67 16.18
N ASN A 781 -33.41 13.39 16.52
CA ASN A 781 -33.16 12.91 17.89
C ASN A 781 -31.73 12.35 17.94
N ALA A 782 -30.89 12.93 18.80
CA ALA A 782 -29.47 12.60 18.86
C ALA A 782 -29.24 11.16 19.34
N GLU A 783 -29.98 10.70 20.34
CA GLU A 783 -29.89 9.31 20.82
C GLU A 783 -30.27 8.29 19.75
N ASN A 784 -31.31 8.55 18.96
CA ASN A 784 -31.68 7.71 17.83
C ASN A 784 -30.57 7.66 16.78
N GLN A 785 -29.93 8.80 16.46
CA GLN A 785 -28.79 8.80 15.52
C GLN A 785 -27.63 7.94 16.04
N ARG A 786 -27.40 7.92 17.37
CA ARG A 786 -26.35 7.10 17.98
C ARG A 786 -26.66 5.60 17.89
N GLN A 787 -27.93 5.21 17.98
CA GLN A 787 -28.34 3.81 17.99
C GLN A 787 -28.57 3.25 16.58
N GLU A 788 -29.24 4.02 15.73
CA GLU A 788 -29.79 3.56 14.43
C GLU A 788 -29.13 4.24 13.22
N GLY A 789 -28.32 5.28 13.42
CA GLY A 789 -27.78 6.11 12.34
C GLY A 789 -28.80 7.12 11.80
N THR A 790 -28.49 7.74 10.66
CA THR A 790 -29.43 8.68 10.00
C THR A 790 -29.65 8.29 8.55
N ALA A 791 -30.86 7.85 8.22
CA ALA A 791 -31.28 7.58 6.85
C ALA A 791 -32.04 8.78 6.26
N ILE A 792 -31.60 9.27 5.10
CA ILE A 792 -32.24 10.37 4.37
C ILE A 792 -32.70 9.85 3.01
N GLU A 793 -34.00 9.91 2.76
CA GLU A 793 -34.62 9.49 1.51
C GLU A 793 -35.36 10.67 0.88
N PHE A 794 -35.00 11.00 -0.36
CA PHE A 794 -35.54 12.15 -1.06
C PHE A 794 -35.57 11.94 -2.57
N THR A 795 -36.34 12.78 -3.26
CA THR A 795 -36.33 12.91 -4.71
C THR A 795 -36.13 14.38 -5.08
N SER A 796 -35.32 14.62 -6.11
CA SER A 796 -35.06 15.96 -6.64
C SER A 796 -35.12 15.93 -8.16
N ASP A 797 -35.73 16.94 -8.77
CA ASP A 797 -35.77 17.10 -10.22
C ASP A 797 -34.46 17.71 -10.76
N ASP A 798 -33.71 18.41 -9.90
CA ASP A 798 -32.42 19.02 -10.19
C ASP A 798 -31.29 18.37 -9.37
N ALA A 799 -30.04 18.62 -9.78
CA ALA A 799 -28.87 18.26 -8.97
C ALA A 799 -28.81 19.13 -7.70
N VAL A 800 -28.54 18.50 -6.55
CA VAL A 800 -28.55 19.16 -5.24
C VAL A 800 -27.36 18.74 -4.40
N ASN A 801 -27.02 19.61 -3.44
CA ASN A 801 -26.02 19.36 -2.40
C ASN A 801 -26.72 19.28 -1.05
N LEU A 802 -26.58 18.15 -0.36
CA LEU A 802 -26.95 18.03 1.05
C LEU A 802 -25.79 18.48 1.93
N LEU A 803 -26.06 19.41 2.84
CA LEU A 803 -25.07 19.93 3.78
C LEU A 803 -25.12 19.16 5.10
N VAL A 804 -24.01 18.56 5.49
CA VAL A 804 -23.90 17.73 6.70
C VAL A 804 -22.81 18.28 7.62
N GLY A 805 -23.15 18.53 8.87
CA GLY A 805 -22.23 19.04 9.89
C GLY A 805 -21.67 17.93 10.78
N TYR A 806 -20.35 17.77 10.81
CA TYR A 806 -19.65 16.85 11.71
C TYR A 806 -18.93 17.62 12.81
N PHE A 807 -19.09 17.16 14.05
CA PHE A 807 -18.44 17.75 15.22
C PHE A 807 -16.95 17.43 15.25
N ARG A 808 -16.14 18.41 15.69
CA ARG A 808 -14.69 18.28 15.87
C ARG A 808 -14.38 17.65 17.23
N ASP A 809 -14.80 16.40 17.43
CA ASP A 809 -14.57 15.64 18.67
C ASP A 809 -14.55 14.14 18.35
N ASP A 810 -13.56 13.42 18.85
CA ASP A 810 -13.32 12.00 18.57
C ASP A 810 -14.13 11.05 19.48
N GLN A 811 -14.94 11.57 20.41
CA GLN A 811 -15.81 10.72 21.24
C GLN A 811 -16.81 9.92 20.40
N LYS A 812 -16.95 8.63 20.71
CA LYS A 812 -17.85 7.67 20.03
C LYS A 812 -19.31 8.13 19.87
N LYS A 813 -19.78 9.11 20.67
CA LYS A 813 -21.15 9.63 20.58
C LYS A 813 -21.39 10.53 19.36
N TYR A 814 -20.34 11.10 18.77
CA TYR A 814 -20.43 11.92 17.56
C TYR A 814 -20.16 11.08 16.33
N ALA A 815 -20.90 11.33 15.25
CA ALA A 815 -20.61 10.69 13.97
C ALA A 815 -19.25 11.16 13.47
N LYS A 816 -18.43 10.22 12.98
CA LYS A 816 -17.12 10.54 12.39
C LYS A 816 -17.32 11.14 10.99
N ALA A 817 -16.53 12.15 10.67
CA ALA A 817 -16.46 12.68 9.31
C ALA A 817 -15.87 11.62 8.36
N PRO A 818 -16.25 11.64 7.06
CA PRO A 818 -15.72 10.72 6.05
C PRO A 818 -14.18 10.84 5.93
N LYS A 819 -13.47 9.70 5.85
CA LYS A 819 -12.00 9.63 5.76
C LYS A 819 -11.55 8.56 4.76
N LEU A 820 -10.87 8.98 3.71
CA LEU A 820 -10.44 8.12 2.62
C LEU A 820 -9.38 7.06 3.01
N GLU A 821 -8.57 7.31 4.04
CA GLU A 821 -7.55 6.37 4.53
C GLU A 821 -8.13 5.06 5.10
N THR A 822 -9.39 5.07 5.52
CA THR A 822 -10.08 3.93 6.12
C THR A 822 -11.44 3.62 5.49
N ASP A 823 -11.89 4.46 4.56
CA ASP A 823 -13.16 4.32 3.85
C ASP A 823 -13.02 4.82 2.40
N ALA A 824 -12.81 3.91 1.45
CA ALA A 824 -12.72 4.29 0.04
C ALA A 824 -14.00 4.93 -0.53
N SER A 825 -15.16 4.73 0.11
CA SER A 825 -16.44 5.37 -0.29
C SER A 825 -16.60 6.81 0.25
N ALA A 826 -15.64 7.27 1.07
CA ALA A 826 -15.65 8.58 1.71
C ALA A 826 -15.65 9.78 0.75
N ASN A 827 -15.60 9.56 -0.57
CA ASN A 827 -15.73 10.61 -1.57
C ASN A 827 -16.76 10.33 -2.67
N ASP A 828 -17.61 9.31 -2.54
CA ASP A 828 -18.63 8.95 -3.56
C ASP A 828 -19.60 10.10 -3.89
N TYR A 829 -19.82 11.00 -2.94
CA TYR A 829 -20.65 12.20 -3.05
C TYR A 829 -19.83 13.50 -3.02
N GLY A 830 -18.50 13.43 -3.18
CA GLY A 830 -17.61 14.60 -3.08
C GLY A 830 -17.42 15.12 -1.64
N GLN A 831 -17.70 14.27 -0.64
CA GLN A 831 -17.81 14.64 0.78
C GLN A 831 -16.51 14.56 1.58
N ALA A 832 -15.40 14.09 1.00
CA ALA A 832 -14.18 13.80 1.75
C ALA A 832 -13.60 15.04 2.47
N GLU A 833 -13.75 16.22 1.86
CA GLU A 833 -13.23 17.48 2.39
C GLU A 833 -14.36 18.40 2.85
N PRO A 834 -14.23 19.06 4.02
CA PRO A 834 -15.21 20.04 4.46
C PRO A 834 -15.23 21.25 3.52
N LYS A 835 -16.43 21.74 3.20
CA LYS A 835 -16.61 23.00 2.47
C LYS A 835 -16.56 24.20 3.41
N LEU A 836 -17.20 24.11 4.58
CA LEU A 836 -17.12 25.18 5.59
C LEU A 836 -16.49 24.64 6.86
N THR A 837 -15.26 25.04 7.18
CA THR A 837 -14.63 24.68 8.46
C THR A 837 -14.99 25.68 9.53
N ASN A 838 -15.09 25.24 10.79
CA ASN A 838 -15.44 26.08 11.93
C ASN A 838 -16.79 26.79 11.77
N ALA A 839 -17.79 26.09 11.21
CA ALA A 839 -18.97 26.72 10.62
C ALA A 839 -20.17 26.85 11.55
N ILE A 840 -20.29 26.01 12.59
CA ILE A 840 -21.43 26.05 13.51
C ILE A 840 -20.97 25.83 14.95
N ARG A 841 -21.41 26.70 15.85
CA ARG A 841 -21.23 26.57 17.31
C ARG A 841 -22.60 26.36 17.98
N ILE A 842 -22.74 25.26 18.70
CA ILE A 842 -23.95 24.93 19.47
C ILE A 842 -23.60 24.89 20.95
N LYS A 843 -24.45 25.47 21.80
CA LYS A 843 -24.22 25.53 23.24
C LYS A 843 -24.06 24.14 23.84
N GLY A 844 -22.94 23.92 24.53
CA GLY A 844 -22.62 22.65 25.19
C GLY A 844 -22.15 21.54 24.25
N MET A 845 -21.86 21.86 22.98
CA MET A 845 -21.36 20.91 21.98
C MET A 845 -20.05 21.43 21.34
N PRO A 846 -19.24 20.54 20.76
CA PRO A 846 -18.07 20.92 19.98
C PRO A 846 -18.44 21.78 18.76
N LEU A 847 -17.43 22.42 18.17
CA LEU A 847 -17.57 23.13 16.91
C LEU A 847 -17.74 22.13 15.76
N ALA A 848 -18.57 22.45 14.76
CA ALA A 848 -18.80 21.57 13.61
C ALA A 848 -18.23 22.14 12.30
N ASN A 849 -17.73 21.24 11.45
CA ASN A 849 -17.38 21.49 10.05
C ASN A 849 -18.51 20.99 9.14
N VAL A 850 -18.77 21.67 8.03
CA VAL A 850 -19.80 21.30 7.06
C VAL A 850 -19.19 20.68 5.82
N HIS A 851 -19.65 19.48 5.52
CA HIS A 851 -19.35 18.71 4.31
C HIS A 851 -20.54 18.81 3.35
N SER A 852 -20.25 18.73 2.06
CA SER A 852 -21.26 18.75 1.00
C SER A 852 -21.35 17.37 0.37
N TYR A 853 -22.55 16.81 0.30
CA TYR A 853 -22.85 15.57 -0.39
C TYR A 853 -23.62 15.89 -1.67
N HIS A 854 -22.99 15.67 -2.82
CA HIS A 854 -23.56 15.94 -4.13
C HIS A 854 -24.44 14.79 -4.61
N PHE A 855 -25.62 15.12 -5.15
CA PHE A 855 -26.53 14.17 -5.77
C PHE A 855 -27.04 14.71 -7.12
N PRO A 856 -27.04 13.89 -8.18
CA PRO A 856 -27.70 14.25 -9.43
C PRO A 856 -29.23 14.27 -9.26
N ALA A 857 -29.97 14.70 -10.28
CA ALA A 857 -31.43 14.55 -10.29
C ALA A 857 -31.84 13.07 -10.15
N GLY A 858 -32.91 12.80 -9.40
CA GLY A 858 -33.43 11.45 -9.17
C GLY A 858 -33.87 11.17 -7.74
N THR A 859 -34.11 9.89 -7.46
CA THR A 859 -34.48 9.39 -6.13
C THR A 859 -33.27 8.80 -5.44
N HIS A 860 -33.00 9.25 -4.22
CA HIS A 860 -31.78 8.94 -3.48
C HIS A 860 -32.08 8.44 -2.07
N LYS A 861 -31.22 7.53 -1.60
CA LYS A 861 -31.14 7.10 -0.20
C LYS A 861 -29.69 7.23 0.27
N LEU A 862 -29.49 8.04 1.30
CA LEU A 862 -28.21 8.19 1.99
C LEU A 862 -28.33 7.64 3.40
N LEU A 863 -27.38 6.80 3.79
CA LEU A 863 -27.16 6.40 5.17
C LEU A 863 -25.94 7.17 5.68
N LEU A 864 -26.13 8.00 6.70
CA LEU A 864 -25.03 8.67 7.40
C LEU A 864 -24.55 7.81 8.58
N PRO A 865 -23.28 7.94 9.00
CA PRO A 865 -22.70 7.16 10.09
C PRO A 865 -23.50 7.30 11.40
N LYS A 866 -23.45 6.27 12.26
CA LYS A 866 -23.99 6.35 13.62
C LYS A 866 -23.31 7.45 14.44
N GLY A 867 -24.09 8.12 15.28
CA GLY A 867 -23.64 9.19 16.17
C GLY A 867 -24.27 10.56 15.83
N TYR A 868 -24.06 11.53 16.72
CA TYR A 868 -24.66 12.86 16.56
C TYR A 868 -24.07 13.57 15.34
N THR A 869 -24.93 13.96 14.40
CA THR A 869 -24.57 14.71 13.19
C THR A 869 -25.66 15.71 12.82
N LEU A 870 -25.27 16.82 12.19
CA LEU A 870 -26.18 17.87 11.77
C LEU A 870 -26.58 17.68 10.31
N VAL A 871 -27.89 17.66 10.01
CA VAL A 871 -28.39 17.69 8.63
C VAL A 871 -28.92 19.09 8.36
N LEU A 872 -28.15 19.89 7.62
CA LEU A 872 -28.32 21.34 7.52
C LEU A 872 -29.22 21.78 6.37
N GLY A 873 -29.69 20.81 5.57
CA GLY A 873 -30.60 21.01 4.46
C GLY A 873 -29.93 20.88 3.09
N PHE A 874 -30.72 21.13 2.05
CA PHE A 874 -30.32 20.99 0.66
C PHE A 874 -30.16 22.36 0.00
N THR A 875 -29.17 22.50 -0.87
CA THR A 875 -28.99 23.67 -1.75
C THR A 875 -28.68 23.22 -3.17
N ASP A 876 -29.12 23.99 -4.16
CA ASP A 876 -28.79 23.79 -5.57
C ASP A 876 -27.55 24.61 -5.99
N GLN A 877 -26.97 25.35 -5.04
CA GLN A 877 -25.79 26.16 -5.26
C GLN A 877 -24.51 25.38 -4.93
N SER A 878 -23.43 25.71 -5.63
CA SER A 878 -22.08 25.28 -5.27
C SER A 878 -21.65 25.96 -3.97
N VAL A 879 -21.14 25.19 -3.00
CA VAL A 879 -20.59 25.76 -1.76
C VAL A 879 -19.10 26.02 -1.93
N THR A 880 -18.74 27.30 -1.95
CA THR A 880 -17.33 27.74 -2.01
C THR A 880 -16.61 27.37 -0.71
N PRO A 881 -15.48 26.63 -0.77
CA PRO A 881 -14.74 26.28 0.43
C PRO A 881 -14.26 27.50 1.22
N ARG A 882 -14.51 27.56 2.53
CA ARG A 882 -14.10 28.67 3.41
C ARG A 882 -13.92 28.24 4.86
N ASN A 883 -12.95 28.83 5.55
CA ASN A 883 -12.91 28.80 7.01
C ASN A 883 -13.84 29.89 7.56
N ALA A 884 -14.92 29.49 8.25
CA ALA A 884 -15.90 30.40 8.81
C ALA A 884 -15.40 31.19 10.02
N ALA A 885 -14.17 30.90 10.48
CA ALA A 885 -13.45 31.62 11.55
C ALA A 885 -14.20 31.69 12.89
N LEU A 886 -15.22 30.85 13.12
CA LEU A 886 -15.87 30.78 14.44
C LEU A 886 -14.96 30.14 15.50
N ALA A 887 -13.75 29.71 15.16
CA ALA A 887 -12.71 29.29 16.11
C ALA A 887 -11.76 30.43 16.51
N GLY A 888 -11.83 31.59 15.85
CA GLY A 888 -10.80 32.65 15.90
C GLY A 888 -10.18 32.87 14.51
N ALA A 889 -9.73 34.09 14.21
CA ALA A 889 -9.16 34.45 12.92
C ALA A 889 -7.66 34.09 12.86
N GLU A 890 -7.34 32.90 12.38
CA GLU A 890 -6.02 32.63 11.79
C GLU A 890 -6.15 32.82 10.27
N GLU A 891 -5.68 33.95 9.75
CA GLU A 891 -5.57 34.16 8.30
C GLU A 891 -4.37 33.36 7.77
N THR A 892 -4.65 32.22 7.16
CA THR A 892 -3.67 31.43 6.42
C THR A 892 -3.36 32.09 5.07
N MET A 893 -2.12 32.00 4.59
CA MET A 893 -1.68 32.67 3.34
C MET A 893 -2.00 31.91 2.05
N ASP A 894 -2.72 30.78 2.12
CA ASP A 894 -2.97 29.95 0.93
C ASP A 894 -3.85 30.62 -0.13
N TRP A 895 -4.60 31.67 0.22
CA TRP A 895 -5.38 32.46 -0.74
C TRP A 895 -4.52 33.09 -1.85
N MET A 896 -3.22 33.29 -1.59
CA MET A 896 -2.27 33.88 -2.55
C MET A 896 -2.11 33.06 -3.83
N PHE A 897 -2.51 31.79 -3.84
CA PHE A 897 -2.28 30.86 -4.95
C PHE A 897 -3.54 30.62 -5.81
N TYR A 898 -4.66 31.24 -5.47
CA TYR A 898 -5.93 31.09 -6.19
C TYR A 898 -6.29 32.29 -7.05
#